data_AF-A0A940M0B4-F1
#
_entry.id   AF-A0A940M0B4-F1
#
_cell.length_a   1.000
_cell.length_b   1.000
_cell.length_c   1.000
_cell.angle_alpha   90.00
_cell.angle_beta   90.00
_cell.angle_gamma   90.00
#
_symmetry.space_group_name_H-M   'P 1'
#
loop_
_entity.id
_entity.type
_entity.pdbx_description
1 polymer ?
#
loop_
_entity_poly.entity_id
_entity_poly.type
_entity_poly.pdbx_seq_one_letter_code
_entity_poly.pdbx_strand_id
1 'polypeptide(L)'
;MARLGWLRQGLFALGLGAVALSGAMAAGPDRWVATWATSQQIPEPNNALPADALKDATLRQVVRIRLPGQTLRVRLTNAYGTQPLRIGAATLAAATDAAGSAIIPESLRKLSFGGSDGVTIPAGAEVWSDPVSLPVAAGADLTISIYLPEAPAQQTGHPGSRATSYYVHGEQTGAASLPDAKAVDHWYQIAGIETLSAKGSAVVTLGDSITDGSGVKPNTNLRWPDALQRRLQSTKGYETMAVLNAGIGGNRLLLDGLGPNALARFDREVLSPPGVTHLIVLEGVNDLGTFTRDAPQPPEAHAAHVEAMIGALRQIVARARTRGIVAIGGTITPFAKSGYYHPDAATEADRQTVNAWIRAPGNFDAVIDFDAALRDPANPAQLRADYDSGDGLHPSLAGYQAMAGVVPLELLKPMALWKKRPPAPGPVASAKPLAVPAEGPAIAFTFDDLPAHASLPPGVTRLDVADSILATLKAAGAPATGFINGVQIEREPASAPVLDHWRAAGLPLGNHGWAHLNLADITDDQFADELARNDPLLAKLMAGQDWKWFRYPFLSEASNDPGRRARIRKLLAEKGYKVADVTMSFDDWAYNDTYARCMAKNDTAAIAIMEKAWLEGAEASIGRYRAMAKALYGRDIPYVLLMHLGAFDARMLPKLMDLYKRYGFRFVSLAEAEKDPYYRADIDPSLAPDPQGLEGALMAKGLPVPSAYQRPPLDTMCQ
;
A
#
# COMPACT_ATOMS: atom_id res chain seq x y z
N MET A 1 -75.73 20.43 38.93
CA MET A 1 -75.13 21.52 39.71
C MET A 1 -73.79 21.05 40.27
N ALA A 2 -72.76 21.84 40.00
CA ALA A 2 -71.45 21.93 40.67
C ALA A 2 -71.43 21.46 42.15
N ARG A 3 -70.39 20.71 42.55
CA ARG A 3 -69.30 21.11 43.49
C ARG A 3 -69.49 20.37 44.84
N LEU A 4 -68.49 20.01 45.66
CA LEU A 4 -67.02 20.08 45.72
C LEU A 4 -66.65 19.21 46.97
N GLY A 5 -65.41 18.72 47.12
CA GLY A 5 -64.90 18.33 48.44
C GLY A 5 -63.71 17.38 48.43
N TRP A 6 -62.52 17.93 48.64
CA TRP A 6 -61.21 17.25 48.72
C TRP A 6 -60.90 16.74 50.14
N LEU A 7 -60.11 15.66 50.30
CA LEU A 7 -58.69 15.65 50.75
C LEU A 7 -58.16 14.26 51.18
N ARG A 8 -56.87 14.04 50.81
CA ARG A 8 -55.76 13.30 51.49
C ARG A 8 -55.59 11.77 51.35
N GLN A 9 -54.65 11.45 50.45
CA GLN A 9 -53.39 10.70 50.60
C GLN A 9 -53.31 9.47 51.52
N GLY A 10 -52.89 8.35 50.90
CA GLY A 10 -52.12 7.26 51.52
C GLY A 10 -51.36 6.48 50.43
N LEU A 11 -50.03 6.41 50.53
CA LEU A 11 -49.17 5.58 49.68
C LEU A 11 -49.36 4.09 50.01
N PHE A 12 -49.49 3.24 49.00
CA PHE A 12 -49.17 1.81 49.09
C PHE A 12 -48.43 1.37 47.82
N ALA A 13 -47.31 0.68 48.04
CA ALA A 13 -46.45 0.09 47.02
C ALA A 13 -47.11 -1.16 46.40
N LEU A 14 -47.02 -1.31 45.08
CA LEU A 14 -47.26 -2.57 44.37
C LEU A 14 -46.01 -2.94 43.58
N GLY A 15 -45.49 -4.14 43.85
CA GLY A 15 -44.37 -4.73 43.12
C GLY A 15 -44.77 -5.17 41.72
N LEU A 16 -43.92 -4.87 40.74
CA LEU A 16 -43.97 -5.44 39.40
C LEU A 16 -42.95 -6.58 39.29
N GLY A 17 -43.43 -7.77 38.93
CA GLY A 17 -42.61 -8.90 38.53
C GLY A 17 -41.88 -8.61 37.21
N ALA A 18 -40.58 -8.84 37.20
CA ALA A 18 -39.74 -8.74 36.01
C ALA A 18 -39.84 -10.02 35.19
N VAL A 19 -40.41 -9.92 33.98
CA VAL A 19 -40.24 -10.92 32.93
C VAL A 19 -38.91 -10.62 32.25
N ALA A 20 -37.92 -11.50 32.46
CA ALA A 20 -36.64 -11.43 31.75
C ALA A 20 -36.83 -11.94 30.31
N LEU A 21 -36.96 -11.01 29.36
CA LEU A 21 -36.78 -11.30 27.94
C LEU A 21 -35.28 -11.42 27.67
N SER A 22 -34.81 -12.66 27.54
CA SER A 22 -33.49 -12.98 26.99
C SER A 22 -33.44 -12.53 25.53
N GLY A 23 -32.89 -11.34 25.29
CA GLY A 23 -32.59 -10.87 23.94
C GLY A 23 -31.53 -11.76 23.30
N ALA A 24 -31.93 -12.61 22.37
CA ALA A 24 -31.00 -13.21 21.42
C ALA A 24 -30.39 -12.05 20.62
N MET A 25 -29.10 -11.77 20.79
CA MET A 25 -28.40 -10.87 19.89
C MET A 25 -28.46 -11.46 18.49
N ALA A 26 -29.22 -10.82 17.61
CA ALA A 26 -29.26 -11.15 16.20
C ALA A 26 -27.82 -11.13 15.65
N ALA A 27 -27.42 -12.20 14.97
CA ALA A 27 -26.17 -12.21 14.23
C ALA A 27 -26.21 -11.08 13.18
N GLY A 28 -25.10 -10.36 12.99
CA GLY A 28 -25.00 -9.34 11.94
C GLY A 28 -25.18 -9.94 10.54
N PRO A 29 -25.38 -9.10 9.50
CA PRO A 29 -25.50 -9.58 8.13
C PRO A 29 -24.24 -10.35 7.71
N ASP A 30 -24.42 -11.39 6.90
CA ASP A 30 -23.31 -12.15 6.33
C ASP A 30 -22.40 -11.23 5.51
N ARG A 31 -21.09 -11.38 5.70
CA ARG A 31 -20.05 -10.67 4.96
C ARG A 31 -19.01 -11.64 4.45
N TRP A 32 -18.30 -11.27 3.40
CA TRP A 32 -17.14 -12.05 2.95
C TRP A 32 -16.03 -12.01 4.00
N VAL A 33 -15.43 -13.17 4.24
CA VAL A 33 -14.27 -13.35 5.10
C VAL A 33 -13.30 -14.28 4.38
N ALA A 34 -12.03 -13.89 4.29
CA ALA A 34 -10.99 -14.74 3.74
C ALA A 34 -10.82 -15.99 4.61
N THR A 35 -10.97 -17.16 3.98
CA THR A 35 -10.81 -18.48 4.61
C THR A 35 -9.54 -19.17 4.13
N TRP A 36 -8.96 -18.75 3.01
CA TRP A 36 -7.65 -19.17 2.54
C TRP A 36 -7.06 -18.07 1.65
N ALA A 37 -5.74 -17.87 1.73
CA ALA A 37 -4.99 -16.97 0.88
C ALA A 37 -3.54 -17.46 0.79
N THR A 38 -2.86 -17.05 -0.27
CA THR A 38 -1.43 -17.27 -0.44
C THR A 38 -0.79 -16.06 -1.11
N SER A 39 0.43 -15.74 -0.71
CA SER A 39 1.24 -14.71 -1.36
C SER A 39 1.52 -15.09 -2.81
N GLN A 40 1.72 -14.10 -3.67
CA GLN A 40 2.02 -14.33 -5.10
C GLN A 40 3.42 -13.82 -5.44
N GLN A 41 4.14 -14.59 -6.24
CA GLN A 41 5.42 -14.26 -6.82
C GLN A 41 5.52 -14.76 -8.27
N ILE A 42 6.59 -14.36 -8.96
CA ILE A 42 7.01 -15.00 -10.21
C ILE A 42 7.70 -16.32 -9.79
N PRO A 43 7.23 -17.50 -10.23
CA PRO A 43 7.95 -18.74 -9.98
C PRO A 43 9.33 -18.69 -10.63
N GLU A 44 10.37 -19.03 -9.88
CA GLU A 44 11.73 -19.12 -10.41
C GLU A 44 11.81 -20.23 -11.48
N PRO A 45 12.80 -20.23 -12.38
CA PRO A 45 12.85 -21.18 -13.50
C PRO A 45 12.69 -22.65 -13.12
N ASN A 46 13.22 -23.08 -11.96
CA ASN A 46 13.09 -24.46 -11.47
C ASN A 46 11.71 -24.79 -10.88
N ASN A 47 10.93 -23.78 -10.53
CA ASN A 47 9.59 -23.89 -9.95
C ASN A 47 8.50 -23.52 -10.97
N ALA A 48 8.86 -22.98 -12.15
CA ALA A 48 7.94 -22.71 -13.23
C ALA A 48 7.65 -23.99 -14.03
N LEU A 49 6.40 -24.20 -14.43
CA LEU A 49 6.07 -25.28 -15.34
C LEU A 49 6.49 -24.95 -16.78
N PRO A 50 6.94 -25.93 -17.58
CA PRO A 50 7.14 -25.74 -19.01
C PRO A 50 5.87 -25.22 -19.72
N ALA A 51 6.02 -24.37 -20.74
CA ALA A 51 4.86 -23.80 -21.44
C ALA A 51 3.99 -24.88 -22.11
N ASP A 52 4.60 -25.95 -22.64
CA ASP A 52 3.87 -27.08 -23.20
C ASP A 52 3.01 -27.78 -22.13
N ALA A 53 3.48 -27.88 -20.89
CA ALA A 53 2.72 -28.48 -19.79
C ALA A 53 1.43 -27.72 -19.42
N LEU A 54 1.36 -26.41 -19.72
CA LEU A 54 0.22 -25.55 -19.39
C LEU A 54 -0.62 -25.14 -20.61
N LYS A 55 -0.23 -25.55 -21.83
CA LYS A 55 -1.00 -25.30 -23.05
C LYS A 55 -2.04 -26.39 -23.24
N ASP A 56 -3.29 -25.99 -23.49
CA ASP A 56 -4.44 -26.90 -23.59
C ASP A 56 -4.41 -27.93 -22.45
N ALA A 57 -4.45 -27.42 -21.22
CA ALA A 57 -4.21 -28.22 -20.02
C ALA A 57 -5.11 -27.80 -18.86
N THR A 58 -5.49 -28.77 -18.05
CA THR A 58 -6.14 -28.58 -16.75
C THR A 58 -5.10 -28.64 -15.65
N LEU A 59 -5.05 -27.60 -14.82
CA LEU A 59 -4.28 -27.57 -13.58
C LEU A 59 -5.25 -27.69 -12.39
N ARG A 60 -5.12 -28.75 -11.59
CA ARG A 60 -5.90 -29.03 -10.38
C ARG A 60 -5.04 -28.89 -9.13
N GLN A 61 -5.47 -28.04 -8.20
CA GLN A 61 -4.65 -27.60 -7.08
C GLN A 61 -5.40 -27.74 -5.77
N VAL A 62 -4.76 -28.34 -4.77
CA VAL A 62 -5.38 -28.60 -3.46
C VAL A 62 -5.08 -27.48 -2.47
N VAL A 63 -6.11 -26.99 -1.77
CA VAL A 63 -6.01 -25.99 -0.71
C VAL A 63 -6.83 -26.40 0.50
N ARG A 64 -6.38 -26.02 1.70
CA ARG A 64 -7.11 -26.28 2.95
C ARG A 64 -7.74 -25.00 3.48
N ILE A 65 -9.08 -24.97 3.55
CA ILE A 65 -9.81 -23.82 4.10
C ILE A 65 -9.78 -23.79 5.63
N ARG A 66 -9.93 -22.60 6.21
CA ARG A 66 -9.82 -22.39 7.66
C ARG A 66 -11.15 -22.29 8.38
N LEU A 67 -12.14 -21.72 7.73
CA LEU A 67 -13.50 -21.49 8.23
C LEU A 67 -14.50 -22.41 7.53
N PRO A 68 -15.58 -22.81 8.22
CA PRO A 68 -16.72 -23.45 7.56
C PRO A 68 -17.45 -22.41 6.70
N GLY A 69 -18.19 -22.88 5.70
CA GLY A 69 -18.85 -22.02 4.74
C GLY A 69 -19.99 -22.71 4.00
N GLN A 70 -21.00 -21.93 3.62
CA GLN A 70 -22.08 -22.38 2.74
C GLN A 70 -21.95 -21.81 1.33
N THR A 71 -21.40 -20.60 1.25
CA THR A 71 -21.15 -19.90 -0.01
C THR A 71 -19.69 -19.49 -0.05
N LEU A 72 -19.04 -19.78 -1.18
CA LEU A 72 -17.63 -19.54 -1.42
C LEU A 72 -17.44 -18.71 -2.68
N ARG A 73 -16.29 -18.04 -2.79
CA ARG A 73 -15.78 -17.50 -4.06
C ARG A 73 -14.26 -17.65 -4.12
N VAL A 74 -13.74 -17.80 -5.33
CA VAL A 74 -12.32 -18.07 -5.57
C VAL A 74 -11.68 -16.87 -6.28
N ARG A 75 -10.50 -16.46 -5.85
CA ARG A 75 -9.68 -15.46 -6.52
C ARG A 75 -8.64 -16.14 -7.39
N LEU A 76 -8.75 -15.92 -8.69
CA LEU A 76 -7.73 -16.27 -9.68
C LEU A 76 -6.86 -15.05 -9.97
N THR A 77 -5.60 -15.27 -10.33
CA THR A 77 -4.62 -14.19 -10.44
C THR A 77 -3.74 -14.30 -11.67
N ASN A 78 -3.50 -13.13 -12.27
CA ASN A 78 -2.50 -12.88 -13.29
C ASN A 78 -1.59 -11.70 -12.86
N ALA A 79 -1.40 -11.53 -11.54
CA ALA A 79 -0.75 -10.36 -10.95
C ALA A 79 0.69 -10.10 -11.45
N TYR A 80 1.39 -11.14 -11.90
CA TYR A 80 2.71 -11.03 -12.55
C TYR A 80 2.68 -11.47 -14.00
N GLY A 81 1.52 -11.70 -14.60
CA GLY A 81 1.43 -11.95 -16.04
C GLY A 81 1.73 -10.69 -16.85
N THR A 82 2.45 -10.85 -17.96
CA THR A 82 2.79 -9.76 -18.88
C THR A 82 1.83 -9.65 -20.07
N GLN A 83 0.90 -10.59 -20.19
CA GLN A 83 -0.15 -10.65 -21.21
C GLN A 83 -1.48 -11.12 -20.58
N PRO A 84 -2.63 -10.89 -21.23
CA PRO A 84 -3.90 -11.41 -20.76
C PRO A 84 -3.88 -12.94 -20.61
N LEU A 85 -4.31 -13.44 -19.45
CA LEU A 85 -4.42 -14.85 -19.13
C LEU A 85 -5.84 -15.33 -19.43
N ARG A 86 -6.00 -16.29 -20.33
CA ARG A 86 -7.30 -16.90 -20.63
C ARG A 86 -7.53 -18.14 -19.78
N ILE A 87 -8.57 -18.10 -18.93
CA ILE A 87 -9.13 -19.27 -18.24
C ILE A 87 -10.34 -19.75 -19.04
N GLY A 88 -10.25 -20.94 -19.62
CA GLY A 88 -11.32 -21.50 -20.45
C GLY A 88 -12.48 -22.09 -19.64
N ALA A 89 -12.17 -22.68 -18.49
CA ALA A 89 -13.14 -23.20 -17.52
C ALA A 89 -12.48 -23.27 -16.13
N ALA A 90 -13.28 -23.20 -15.07
CA ALA A 90 -12.79 -23.45 -13.71
C ALA A 90 -13.84 -24.16 -12.84
N THR A 91 -13.39 -24.99 -11.90
CA THR A 91 -14.24 -25.70 -10.95
C THR A 91 -13.69 -25.67 -9.53
N LEU A 92 -14.59 -25.82 -8.56
CA LEU A 92 -14.29 -26.01 -7.15
C LEU A 92 -14.99 -27.28 -6.67
N ALA A 93 -14.27 -28.13 -5.91
CA ALA A 93 -14.83 -29.34 -5.32
C ALA A 93 -14.12 -29.65 -4.00
N ALA A 94 -14.76 -30.41 -3.12
CA ALA A 94 -14.09 -31.03 -1.98
C ALA A 94 -13.18 -32.17 -2.47
N ALA A 95 -11.96 -32.22 -1.95
CA ALA A 95 -11.00 -33.28 -2.22
C ALA A 95 -11.30 -34.51 -1.34
N THR A 96 -10.93 -35.70 -1.80
CA THR A 96 -11.00 -36.91 -0.96
C THR A 96 -9.91 -36.93 0.10
N ASP A 97 -8.77 -36.29 -0.18
CA ASP A 97 -7.62 -36.16 0.70
C ASP A 97 -6.73 -34.98 0.26
N ALA A 98 -5.67 -34.70 1.02
CA ALA A 98 -4.79 -33.55 0.81
C ALA A 98 -3.72 -33.75 -0.29
N ALA A 99 -3.55 -34.97 -0.80
CA ALA A 99 -2.38 -35.40 -1.59
C ALA A 99 -2.75 -36.17 -2.87
N GLY A 100 -4.03 -36.20 -3.24
CA GLY A 100 -4.56 -36.88 -4.41
C GLY A 100 -5.32 -35.92 -5.33
N SER A 101 -5.52 -36.33 -6.58
CA SER A 101 -6.27 -35.57 -7.58
C SER A 101 -7.78 -35.84 -7.55
N ALA A 102 -8.23 -36.77 -6.69
CA ALA A 102 -9.62 -37.21 -6.61
C ALA A 102 -10.50 -36.23 -5.81
N ILE A 103 -11.73 -36.06 -6.28
CA ILE A 103 -12.73 -35.18 -5.69
C ILE A 103 -13.95 -35.98 -5.22
N ILE A 104 -14.73 -35.38 -4.33
CA ILE A 104 -16.07 -35.83 -3.97
C ILE A 104 -17.04 -35.36 -5.08
N PRO A 105 -17.57 -36.22 -5.96
CA PRO A 105 -18.25 -35.79 -7.19
C PRO A 105 -19.46 -34.88 -6.96
N GLU A 106 -20.25 -35.13 -5.92
CA GLU A 106 -21.44 -34.34 -5.55
C GLU A 106 -21.10 -32.91 -5.08
N SER A 107 -19.84 -32.69 -4.69
CA SER A 107 -19.34 -31.39 -4.26
C SER A 107 -18.86 -30.53 -5.42
N LEU A 108 -18.73 -31.08 -6.63
CA LEU A 108 -18.24 -30.37 -7.80
C LEU A 108 -19.16 -29.20 -8.14
N ARG A 109 -18.56 -28.02 -8.30
CA ARG A 109 -19.22 -26.82 -8.77
C ARG A 109 -18.41 -26.17 -9.87
N LYS A 110 -19.10 -25.73 -10.92
CA LYS A 110 -18.52 -24.82 -11.90
C LYS A 110 -18.34 -23.44 -11.26
N LEU A 111 -17.24 -22.78 -11.57
CA LEU A 111 -17.02 -21.38 -11.26
C LEU A 111 -17.38 -20.56 -12.49
N SER A 112 -18.16 -19.50 -12.30
CA SER A 112 -18.48 -18.53 -13.34
C SER A 112 -17.87 -17.17 -13.01
N PHE A 113 -17.78 -16.30 -14.02
CA PHE A 113 -17.23 -14.95 -13.91
C PHE A 113 -18.16 -13.99 -14.63
N GLY A 114 -18.99 -13.25 -13.87
CA GLY A 114 -20.07 -12.45 -14.47
C GLY A 114 -21.07 -13.30 -15.26
N GLY A 115 -21.32 -14.53 -14.79
CA GLY A 115 -22.19 -15.51 -15.43
C GLY A 115 -21.57 -16.31 -16.58
N SER A 116 -20.30 -16.07 -16.94
CA SER A 116 -19.60 -16.79 -18.01
C SER A 116 -18.76 -17.96 -17.47
N ASP A 117 -18.68 -19.08 -18.20
CA ASP A 117 -17.94 -20.29 -17.80
C ASP A 117 -16.41 -20.10 -17.76
N GLY A 118 -15.89 -19.04 -18.40
CA GLY A 118 -14.47 -18.70 -18.46
C GLY A 118 -14.24 -17.18 -18.40
N VAL A 119 -12.98 -16.77 -18.31
CA VAL A 119 -12.59 -15.36 -18.15
C VAL A 119 -11.22 -15.08 -18.74
N THR A 120 -11.02 -13.87 -19.26
CA THR A 120 -9.69 -13.35 -19.59
C THR A 120 -9.27 -12.35 -18.53
N ILE A 121 -8.21 -12.65 -17.80
CA ILE A 121 -7.65 -11.82 -16.73
C ILE A 121 -6.56 -10.94 -17.36
N PRO A 122 -6.67 -9.59 -17.36
CA PRO A 122 -5.63 -8.72 -17.89
C PRO A 122 -4.26 -8.95 -17.23
N ALA A 123 -3.19 -8.51 -17.90
CA ALA A 123 -1.85 -8.47 -17.30
C ALA A 123 -1.87 -7.66 -15.99
N GLY A 124 -1.24 -8.17 -14.93
CA GLY A 124 -1.19 -7.51 -13.63
C GLY A 124 -2.50 -7.53 -12.82
N ALA A 125 -3.55 -8.22 -13.27
CA ALA A 125 -4.87 -8.18 -12.66
C ALA A 125 -5.24 -9.48 -11.89
N GLU A 126 -6.30 -9.41 -11.11
CA GLU A 126 -6.93 -10.54 -10.41
C GLU A 126 -8.44 -10.52 -10.67
N VAL A 127 -9.10 -11.67 -10.53
CA VAL A 127 -10.55 -11.77 -10.67
C VAL A 127 -11.15 -12.69 -9.61
N TRP A 128 -12.34 -12.33 -9.13
CA TRP A 128 -13.16 -13.18 -8.29
C TRP A 128 -14.14 -13.97 -9.15
N SER A 129 -14.32 -15.25 -8.84
CA SER A 129 -15.48 -15.98 -9.33
C SER A 129 -16.77 -15.39 -8.75
N ASP A 130 -17.88 -15.63 -9.44
CA ASP A 130 -19.20 -15.47 -8.85
C ASP A 130 -19.35 -16.39 -7.62
N PRO A 131 -20.23 -16.05 -6.66
CA PRO A 131 -20.47 -16.87 -5.48
C PRO A 131 -21.03 -18.25 -5.83
N VAL A 132 -20.51 -19.29 -5.18
CA VAL A 132 -20.92 -20.67 -5.38
C VAL A 132 -21.42 -21.32 -4.10
N SER A 133 -22.55 -22.02 -4.17
CA SER A 133 -23.10 -22.76 -3.02
C SER A 133 -22.41 -24.11 -2.87
N LEU A 134 -21.57 -24.23 -1.85
CA LEU A 134 -20.79 -25.42 -1.54
C LEU A 134 -20.62 -25.50 -0.01
N PRO A 135 -21.46 -26.29 0.69
CA PRO A 135 -21.34 -26.52 2.12
C PRO A 135 -20.04 -27.24 2.46
N VAL A 136 -19.21 -26.63 3.30
CA VAL A 136 -17.89 -27.16 3.69
C VAL A 136 -17.62 -26.96 5.18
N ALA A 137 -16.96 -27.94 5.78
CA ALA A 137 -16.50 -27.85 7.17
C ALA A 137 -15.16 -27.10 7.26
N ALA A 138 -14.87 -26.53 8.43
CA ALA A 138 -13.56 -25.97 8.73
C ALA A 138 -12.46 -27.05 8.58
N GLY A 139 -11.36 -26.72 7.92
CA GLY A 139 -10.26 -27.65 7.70
C GLY A 139 -10.44 -28.63 6.53
N ALA A 140 -11.54 -28.52 5.76
CA ALA A 140 -11.74 -29.28 4.54
C ALA A 140 -10.66 -28.95 3.49
N ASP A 141 -10.28 -29.97 2.72
CA ASP A 141 -9.47 -29.79 1.51
C ASP A 141 -10.40 -29.56 0.31
N LEU A 142 -10.09 -28.53 -0.47
CA LEU A 142 -10.77 -28.22 -1.72
C LEU A 142 -9.78 -28.30 -2.88
N THR A 143 -10.25 -28.78 -4.02
CA THR A 143 -9.55 -28.66 -5.30
C THR A 143 -10.09 -27.47 -6.08
N ILE A 144 -9.19 -26.61 -6.54
CA ILE A 144 -9.47 -25.64 -7.60
C ILE A 144 -8.90 -26.21 -8.89
N SER A 145 -9.74 -26.50 -9.88
CA SER A 145 -9.27 -26.88 -11.22
C SER A 145 -9.46 -25.71 -12.18
N ILE A 146 -8.41 -25.35 -12.93
CA ILE A 146 -8.46 -24.35 -13.99
C ILE A 146 -8.04 -24.99 -15.31
N TYR A 147 -8.80 -24.72 -16.38
CA TYR A 147 -8.43 -25.08 -17.73
C TYR A 147 -7.81 -23.89 -18.44
N LEU A 148 -6.60 -24.09 -18.98
CA LEU A 148 -5.81 -23.13 -19.73
C LEU A 148 -5.80 -23.56 -21.20
N PRO A 149 -6.56 -22.90 -22.09
CA PRO A 149 -6.49 -23.15 -23.52
C PRO A 149 -5.10 -22.84 -24.10
N GLU A 150 -4.43 -21.86 -23.50
CA GLU A 150 -3.09 -21.39 -23.85
C GLU A 150 -2.26 -21.25 -22.58
N ALA A 151 -0.97 -21.51 -22.68
CA ALA A 151 -0.06 -21.31 -21.57
C ALA A 151 0.08 -19.81 -21.25
N PRO A 152 0.18 -19.42 -19.97
CA PRO A 152 0.49 -18.04 -19.62
C PRO A 152 1.84 -17.61 -20.19
N ALA A 153 1.93 -16.39 -20.72
CA ALA A 153 3.20 -15.82 -21.18
C ALA A 153 4.22 -15.72 -20.03
N GLN A 154 3.74 -15.40 -18.83
CA GLN A 154 4.49 -15.47 -17.58
C GLN A 154 3.60 -16.00 -16.47
N GLN A 155 4.12 -16.96 -15.69
CA GLN A 155 3.38 -17.57 -14.59
C GLN A 155 3.33 -16.63 -13.38
N THR A 156 2.21 -16.69 -12.68
CA THR A 156 2.02 -16.15 -11.33
C THR A 156 1.79 -17.35 -10.43
N GLY A 157 2.51 -17.47 -9.32
CA GLY A 157 2.34 -18.61 -8.44
C GLY A 157 2.97 -18.44 -7.06
N HIS A 158 2.96 -19.54 -6.32
CA HIS A 158 3.55 -19.65 -4.99
C HIS A 158 4.33 -20.97 -4.87
N PRO A 159 5.65 -20.95 -5.15
CA PRO A 159 6.52 -22.12 -5.04
C PRO A 159 6.55 -22.73 -3.63
N GLY A 160 6.34 -21.90 -2.61
CA GLY A 160 6.26 -22.31 -1.21
C GLY A 160 4.95 -22.98 -0.79
N SER A 161 4.08 -23.42 -1.70
CA SER A 161 2.76 -23.96 -1.32
C SER A 161 2.82 -25.10 -0.31
N ARG A 162 3.87 -25.94 -0.43
CA ARG A 162 3.99 -27.24 0.27
C ARG A 162 2.72 -28.06 0.08
N ALA A 163 2.17 -27.98 -1.14
CA ALA A 163 0.95 -28.63 -1.56
C ALA A 163 1.14 -29.15 -2.99
N THR A 164 0.68 -30.37 -3.23
CA THR A 164 0.75 -30.99 -4.54
C THR A 164 -0.40 -30.51 -5.42
N SER A 165 -0.04 -30.12 -6.64
CA SER A 165 -0.91 -29.78 -7.75
C SER A 165 -0.70 -30.79 -8.88
N TYR A 166 -1.69 -30.90 -9.75
CA TYR A 166 -1.75 -31.86 -10.84
C TYR A 166 -2.02 -31.16 -12.15
N TYR A 167 -1.31 -31.53 -13.21
CA TYR A 167 -1.62 -31.04 -14.55
C TYR A 167 -1.76 -32.18 -15.56
N VAL A 168 -2.72 -32.03 -16.47
CA VAL A 168 -3.02 -32.97 -17.55
C VAL A 168 -3.55 -32.21 -18.76
N HIS A 169 -3.28 -32.70 -19.98
CA HIS A 169 -3.80 -32.07 -21.19
C HIS A 169 -5.32 -32.23 -21.34
N GLY A 170 -5.92 -31.25 -22.01
CA GLY A 170 -7.35 -31.12 -22.27
C GLY A 170 -8.13 -30.45 -21.14
N GLU A 171 -9.39 -30.13 -21.43
CA GLU A 171 -10.37 -29.67 -20.44
C GLU A 171 -10.85 -30.88 -19.63
N GLN A 172 -10.39 -30.98 -18.38
CA GLN A 172 -10.71 -32.07 -17.44
C GLN A 172 -11.11 -31.50 -16.07
N THR A 173 -11.58 -30.26 -16.01
CA THR A 173 -11.92 -29.58 -14.73
C THR A 173 -13.06 -30.30 -14.00
N GLY A 174 -13.94 -30.97 -14.72
CA GLY A 174 -15.05 -31.77 -14.17
C GLY A 174 -14.74 -33.24 -13.86
N ALA A 175 -13.53 -33.74 -14.14
CA ALA A 175 -13.20 -35.16 -13.93
C ALA A 175 -13.14 -35.52 -12.44
N ALA A 176 -13.71 -36.67 -12.05
CA ALA A 176 -13.73 -37.12 -10.66
C ALA A 176 -12.32 -37.41 -10.09
N SER A 177 -11.37 -37.79 -10.96
CA SER A 177 -9.95 -37.95 -10.65
C SER A 177 -9.13 -37.73 -11.93
N LEU A 178 -7.82 -37.51 -11.79
CA LEU A 178 -6.90 -37.33 -12.91
C LEU A 178 -5.80 -38.41 -12.85
N PRO A 179 -6.02 -39.63 -13.37
CA PRO A 179 -5.09 -40.75 -13.26
C PRO A 179 -3.80 -40.54 -14.06
N ASP A 180 -3.87 -39.83 -15.18
CA ASP A 180 -2.73 -39.57 -16.09
C ASP A 180 -2.04 -38.22 -15.82
N ALA A 181 -2.42 -37.52 -14.74
CA ALA A 181 -1.84 -36.23 -14.42
C ALA A 181 -0.43 -36.34 -13.86
N LYS A 182 0.41 -35.36 -14.21
CA LYS A 182 1.71 -35.16 -13.58
C LYS A 182 1.56 -34.33 -12.32
N ALA A 183 2.31 -34.66 -11.28
CA ALA A 183 2.32 -33.96 -10.01
C ALA A 183 3.44 -32.90 -9.97
N VAL A 184 3.18 -31.79 -9.27
CA VAL A 184 4.14 -30.72 -8.98
C VAL A 184 3.79 -30.08 -7.63
N ASP A 185 4.78 -29.70 -6.82
CA ASP A 185 4.55 -29.23 -5.45
C ASP A 185 4.46 -27.70 -5.31
N HIS A 186 3.65 -27.06 -6.15
CA HIS A 186 3.49 -25.60 -6.18
C HIS A 186 2.04 -25.19 -6.48
N TRP A 187 1.67 -23.95 -6.13
CA TRP A 187 0.42 -23.34 -6.61
C TRP A 187 0.69 -22.33 -7.74
N TYR A 188 -0.23 -22.23 -8.70
CA TYR A 188 -0.18 -21.30 -9.82
C TYR A 188 -1.55 -20.68 -10.09
N GLN A 189 -1.58 -19.39 -10.45
CA GLN A 189 -2.78 -18.63 -10.85
C GLN A 189 -3.96 -18.63 -9.83
N ILE A 190 -3.74 -19.04 -8.57
CA ILE A 190 -4.74 -18.98 -7.48
C ILE A 190 -4.22 -18.11 -6.33
N ALA A 191 -5.09 -17.26 -5.77
CA ALA A 191 -4.68 -16.27 -4.76
C ALA A 191 -5.57 -16.19 -3.50
N GLY A 192 -6.78 -16.75 -3.52
CA GLY A 192 -7.63 -16.73 -2.33
C GLY A 192 -8.95 -17.48 -2.45
N ILE A 193 -9.52 -17.83 -1.31
CA ILE A 193 -10.90 -18.29 -1.15
C ILE A 193 -11.52 -17.49 -0.01
N GLU A 194 -12.72 -16.99 -0.26
CA GLU A 194 -13.53 -16.32 0.74
C GLU A 194 -14.83 -17.08 0.98
N THR A 195 -15.36 -16.97 2.19
CA THR A 195 -16.67 -17.50 2.55
C THR A 195 -17.57 -16.41 3.16
N LEU A 196 -18.88 -16.50 2.92
CA LEU A 196 -19.84 -15.68 3.63
C LEU A 196 -19.96 -16.13 5.09
N SER A 197 -19.81 -15.20 6.01
CA SER A 197 -19.92 -15.45 7.44
C SER A 197 -20.36 -14.21 8.22
N ALA A 198 -21.39 -14.36 9.05
CA ALA A 198 -21.83 -13.31 9.99
C ALA A 198 -20.83 -13.02 11.12
N LYS A 199 -19.99 -14.00 11.50
CA LYS A 199 -19.10 -13.92 12.68
C LYS A 199 -17.62 -14.20 12.37
N GLY A 200 -17.30 -14.52 11.12
CA GLY A 200 -15.94 -14.83 10.68
C GLY A 200 -15.01 -13.62 10.82
N SER A 201 -13.74 -13.90 11.10
CA SER A 201 -12.64 -12.93 11.04
C SER A 201 -11.37 -13.63 10.59
N ALA A 202 -10.33 -12.86 10.29
CA ALA A 202 -9.03 -13.38 9.88
C ALA A 202 -7.88 -12.69 10.62
N VAL A 203 -6.81 -13.46 10.82
CA VAL A 203 -5.47 -12.98 11.16
C VAL A 203 -4.53 -13.34 10.01
N VAL A 204 -3.75 -12.36 9.54
CA VAL A 204 -2.71 -12.59 8.52
C VAL A 204 -1.37 -12.82 9.22
N THR A 205 -0.65 -13.87 8.83
CA THR A 205 0.74 -14.08 9.22
C THR A 205 1.65 -13.65 8.07
N LEU A 206 2.15 -12.43 8.13
CA LEU A 206 3.07 -11.85 7.14
C LEU A 206 4.50 -12.24 7.50
N GLY A 207 5.20 -12.94 6.61
CA GLY A 207 6.58 -13.30 6.88
C GLY A 207 7.34 -14.01 5.77
N ASP A 208 8.49 -14.55 6.15
CA ASP A 208 9.47 -15.21 5.28
C ASP A 208 9.27 -16.74 5.18
N SER A 209 10.32 -17.47 4.80
CA SER A 209 10.38 -18.93 4.67
C SER A 209 10.00 -19.68 5.95
N ILE A 210 10.19 -19.08 7.13
CA ILE A 210 9.77 -19.65 8.41
C ILE A 210 8.25 -19.62 8.51
N THR A 211 7.62 -18.52 8.12
CA THR A 211 6.15 -18.40 8.09
C THR A 211 5.52 -19.21 6.97
N ASP A 212 6.18 -19.21 5.82
CA ASP A 212 5.79 -20.02 4.67
C ASP A 212 5.89 -21.54 4.97
N GLY A 213 6.85 -21.93 5.83
CA GLY A 213 6.91 -23.22 6.51
C GLY A 213 8.00 -24.17 6.03
N SER A 214 9.19 -23.65 5.69
CA SER A 214 10.32 -24.42 5.15
C SER A 214 10.62 -25.66 5.97
N GLY A 215 10.98 -26.76 5.30
CA GLY A 215 11.22 -28.06 5.95
C GLY A 215 9.97 -28.88 6.27
N VAL A 216 8.75 -28.32 6.15
CA VAL A 216 7.51 -29.09 6.25
C VAL A 216 7.29 -29.93 4.99
N LYS A 217 7.01 -31.22 5.16
CA LYS A 217 6.67 -32.13 4.04
C LYS A 217 5.37 -31.67 3.37
N PRO A 218 5.29 -31.73 2.02
CA PRO A 218 4.07 -31.39 1.28
C PRO A 218 2.83 -32.10 1.82
N ASN A 219 1.68 -31.42 1.73
CA ASN A 219 0.33 -31.90 2.08
C ASN A 219 0.08 -32.17 3.58
N THR A 220 1.11 -32.08 4.43
CA THR A 220 0.95 -32.35 5.88
C THR A 220 0.24 -31.22 6.64
N ASN A 221 0.30 -29.98 6.14
CA ASN A 221 -0.29 -28.80 6.79
C ASN A 221 0.19 -28.65 8.26
N LEU A 222 1.50 -28.79 8.46
CA LEU A 222 2.14 -28.74 9.78
C LEU A 222 3.03 -27.50 10.00
N ARG A 223 2.79 -26.43 9.24
CA ARG A 223 3.47 -25.14 9.40
C ARG A 223 2.97 -24.48 10.70
N TRP A 224 3.71 -23.52 11.26
CA TRP A 224 3.24 -22.85 12.48
C TRP A 224 1.89 -22.12 12.31
N PRO A 225 1.54 -21.51 11.15
CA PRO A 225 0.22 -20.94 10.95
C PRO A 225 -0.89 -22.01 10.94
N ASP A 226 -0.60 -23.22 10.42
CA ASP A 226 -1.55 -24.35 10.47
C ASP A 226 -1.76 -24.86 11.90
N ALA A 227 -0.67 -24.93 12.69
CA ALA A 227 -0.76 -25.32 14.09
C ALA A 227 -1.50 -24.27 14.93
N LEU A 228 -1.32 -22.97 14.64
CA LEU A 228 -2.12 -21.89 15.23
C LEU A 228 -3.60 -22.01 14.85
N GLN A 229 -3.92 -22.29 13.58
CA GLN A 229 -5.30 -22.53 13.16
C GLN A 229 -5.95 -23.64 13.98
N ARG A 230 -5.28 -24.78 14.15
CA ARG A 230 -5.82 -25.91 14.93
C ARG A 230 -6.09 -25.52 16.38
N ARG A 231 -5.19 -24.74 17.01
CA ARG A 231 -5.40 -24.20 18.36
C ARG A 231 -6.63 -23.30 18.44
N LEU A 232 -6.81 -22.41 17.46
CA LEU A 232 -7.98 -21.53 17.40
C LEU A 232 -9.28 -22.33 17.23
N GLN A 233 -9.30 -23.30 16.33
CA GLN A 233 -10.46 -24.16 16.07
C GLN A 233 -10.85 -25.02 17.28
N SER A 234 -9.88 -25.47 18.07
CA SER A 234 -10.14 -26.28 19.27
C SER A 234 -10.43 -25.45 20.53
N THR A 235 -10.34 -24.11 20.45
CA THR A 235 -10.54 -23.22 21.60
C THR A 235 -11.86 -22.48 21.50
N LYS A 236 -12.69 -22.64 22.53
CA LYS A 236 -13.99 -21.98 22.62
C LYS A 236 -13.86 -20.45 22.53
N GLY A 237 -14.61 -19.84 21.63
CA GLY A 237 -14.62 -18.40 21.35
C GLY A 237 -13.69 -17.94 20.23
N TYR A 238 -12.95 -18.86 19.60
CA TYR A 238 -12.00 -18.57 18.52
C TYR A 238 -12.26 -19.37 17.24
N GLU A 239 -13.30 -20.21 17.23
CA GLU A 239 -13.60 -21.17 16.17
C GLU A 239 -13.90 -20.50 14.82
N THR A 240 -14.25 -19.21 14.84
CA THR A 240 -14.59 -18.40 13.67
C THR A 240 -13.46 -17.48 13.19
N MET A 241 -12.21 -17.79 13.53
CA MET A 241 -11.05 -17.04 13.05
C MET A 241 -10.17 -17.86 12.09
N ALA A 242 -9.90 -17.29 10.92
CA ALA A 242 -9.00 -17.84 9.91
C ALA A 242 -7.56 -17.35 10.13
N VAL A 243 -6.58 -18.23 10.00
CA VAL A 243 -5.16 -17.89 9.89
C VAL A 243 -4.77 -17.94 8.42
N LEU A 244 -4.45 -16.78 7.86
CA LEU A 244 -4.02 -16.61 6.47
C LEU A 244 -2.50 -16.57 6.43
N ASN A 245 -1.89 -17.48 5.65
CA ASN A 245 -0.45 -17.56 5.53
C ASN A 245 0.04 -16.68 4.37
N ALA A 246 0.64 -15.54 4.70
CA ALA A 246 1.32 -14.64 3.77
C ALA A 246 2.84 -14.78 3.92
N GLY A 247 3.32 -16.01 4.00
CA GLY A 247 4.74 -16.37 3.91
C GLY A 247 5.27 -16.28 2.49
N ILE A 248 6.52 -15.88 2.29
CA ILE A 248 7.28 -16.08 1.04
C ILE A 248 8.70 -16.53 1.41
N GLY A 249 9.20 -17.60 0.76
CA GLY A 249 10.59 -18.02 0.95
C GLY A 249 11.58 -16.90 0.61
N GLY A 250 12.62 -16.68 1.42
CA GLY A 250 13.61 -15.64 1.15
C GLY A 250 13.05 -14.20 1.10
N ASN A 251 11.83 -13.97 1.61
CA ASN A 251 11.23 -12.64 1.62
C ASN A 251 11.94 -11.69 2.57
N ARG A 252 11.76 -10.40 2.32
CA ARG A 252 12.50 -9.34 2.98
C ARG A 252 11.57 -8.16 3.21
N LEU A 253 11.88 -7.35 4.21
CA LEU A 253 11.20 -6.10 4.52
C LEU A 253 11.46 -5.04 3.44
N LEU A 254 12.72 -4.92 3.02
CA LEU A 254 13.20 -3.73 2.30
C LEU A 254 13.31 -3.92 0.79
N LEU A 255 13.96 -4.99 0.37
CA LEU A 255 14.24 -5.28 -1.03
C LEU A 255 13.55 -6.57 -1.44
N ASP A 256 13.35 -6.77 -2.73
CA ASP A 256 12.80 -8.03 -3.21
C ASP A 256 13.77 -9.19 -2.92
N GLY A 257 13.21 -10.39 -2.83
CA GLY A 257 13.93 -11.65 -2.70
C GLY A 257 13.45 -12.60 -3.78
N LEU A 258 13.08 -13.81 -3.39
CA LEU A 258 12.39 -14.75 -4.29
C LEU A 258 11.00 -14.24 -4.73
N GLY A 259 10.42 -13.34 -3.94
CA GLY A 259 9.21 -12.60 -4.28
C GLY A 259 9.32 -11.12 -3.88
N PRO A 260 8.28 -10.33 -4.18
CA PRO A 260 8.25 -8.91 -3.83
C PRO A 260 8.37 -8.71 -2.32
N ASN A 261 9.08 -7.67 -1.91
CA ASN A 261 9.27 -7.32 -0.51
C ASN A 261 7.95 -7.12 0.25
N ALA A 262 7.99 -7.31 1.57
CA ALA A 262 6.82 -7.25 2.45
C ALA A 262 6.07 -5.92 2.35
N LEU A 263 6.77 -4.79 2.18
CA LEU A 263 6.13 -3.47 2.05
C LEU A 263 5.33 -3.34 0.74
N ALA A 264 5.86 -3.85 -0.36
CA ALA A 264 5.22 -3.79 -1.68
C ALA A 264 3.94 -4.66 -1.74
N ARG A 265 3.95 -5.82 -1.09
CA ARG A 265 2.79 -6.75 -1.08
C ARG A 265 1.77 -6.51 0.04
N PHE A 266 2.09 -5.64 1.01
CA PHE A 266 1.30 -5.44 2.23
C PHE A 266 -0.18 -5.14 1.97
N ASP A 267 -0.51 -4.21 1.07
CA ASP A 267 -1.90 -3.83 0.82
C ASP A 267 -2.71 -5.00 0.23
N ARG A 268 -2.12 -5.71 -0.74
CA ARG A 268 -2.76 -6.86 -1.41
C ARG A 268 -3.02 -8.02 -0.45
N GLU A 269 -2.13 -8.25 0.50
CA GLU A 269 -2.11 -9.47 1.30
C GLU A 269 -2.58 -9.29 2.74
N VAL A 270 -2.59 -8.05 3.24
CA VAL A 270 -3.04 -7.72 4.60
C VAL A 270 -4.31 -6.86 4.57
N LEU A 271 -4.35 -5.81 3.73
CA LEU A 271 -5.46 -4.84 3.77
C LEU A 271 -6.64 -5.22 2.87
N SER A 272 -6.38 -5.90 1.76
CA SER A 272 -7.38 -6.31 0.77
C SER A 272 -8.25 -7.50 1.24
N PRO A 273 -7.70 -8.56 1.87
CA PRO A 273 -8.52 -9.69 2.28
C PRO A 273 -9.59 -9.28 3.30
N PRO A 274 -10.86 -9.60 3.07
CA PRO A 274 -11.94 -9.13 3.93
C PRO A 274 -11.96 -9.92 5.24
N GLY A 275 -12.40 -9.23 6.29
CA GLY A 275 -12.51 -9.81 7.62
C GLY A 275 -11.20 -9.86 8.40
N VAL A 276 -10.08 -9.37 7.84
CA VAL A 276 -8.82 -9.24 8.57
C VAL A 276 -8.98 -8.25 9.73
N THR A 277 -8.59 -8.71 10.92
CA THR A 277 -8.67 -7.94 12.17
C THR A 277 -7.33 -7.87 12.89
N HIS A 278 -6.45 -8.84 12.62
CA HIS A 278 -5.14 -8.96 13.24
C HIS A 278 -4.09 -9.25 12.17
N LEU A 279 -2.85 -8.83 12.45
CA LEU A 279 -1.67 -9.08 11.66
C LEU A 279 -0.58 -9.57 12.62
N ILE A 280 0.06 -10.69 12.30
CA ILE A 280 1.31 -11.15 12.94
C ILE A 280 2.43 -10.95 11.92
N VAL A 281 3.45 -10.17 12.27
CA VAL A 281 4.62 -9.89 11.42
C VAL A 281 5.82 -10.68 11.95
N LEU A 282 6.32 -11.64 11.17
CA LEU A 282 7.58 -12.34 11.44
C LEU A 282 8.42 -12.30 10.16
N GLU A 283 9.25 -11.27 10.05
CA GLU A 283 9.98 -10.93 8.84
C GLU A 283 11.30 -10.23 9.21
N GLY A 284 12.29 -10.30 8.32
CA GLY A 284 13.57 -9.59 8.47
C GLY A 284 14.79 -10.49 8.63
N VAL A 285 14.63 -11.82 8.76
CA VAL A 285 15.78 -12.73 8.85
C VAL A 285 16.62 -12.71 7.56
N ASN A 286 15.97 -12.61 6.39
CA ASN A 286 16.67 -12.58 5.11
C ASN A 286 17.27 -11.20 4.81
N ASP A 287 16.74 -10.12 5.39
CA ASP A 287 17.38 -8.80 5.33
C ASP A 287 18.70 -8.82 6.08
N LEU A 288 18.73 -9.40 7.29
CA LEU A 288 19.94 -9.54 8.09
C LEU A 288 20.93 -10.53 7.45
N GLY A 289 20.43 -11.70 7.04
CA GLY A 289 21.26 -12.74 6.47
C GLY A 289 21.90 -12.33 5.14
N THR A 290 21.13 -11.79 4.20
CA THR A 290 21.65 -11.39 2.88
C THR A 290 22.64 -10.24 2.98
N PHE A 291 22.48 -9.34 3.96
CA PHE A 291 23.32 -8.16 4.13
C PHE A 291 24.80 -8.49 4.34
N THR A 292 25.09 -9.59 5.06
CA THR A 292 26.47 -10.01 5.39
C THR A 292 26.90 -11.30 4.70
N ARG A 293 26.01 -11.98 3.96
CA ARG A 293 26.27 -13.31 3.39
C ARG A 293 27.51 -13.34 2.49
N ASP A 294 27.63 -12.37 1.60
CA ASP A 294 28.62 -12.39 0.53
C ASP A 294 29.93 -11.68 0.95
N ALA A 295 29.84 -10.70 1.85
CA ALA A 295 30.99 -10.00 2.44
C ALA A 295 30.61 -9.32 3.78
N PRO A 296 31.58 -9.13 4.71
CA PRO A 296 31.39 -8.31 5.89
C PRO A 296 31.06 -6.86 5.54
N GLN A 297 30.32 -6.17 6.40
CA GLN A 297 29.89 -4.78 6.20
C GLN A 297 30.52 -3.84 7.25
N PRO A 298 30.78 -2.56 6.91
CA PRO A 298 31.29 -1.61 7.88
C PRO A 298 30.22 -1.24 8.93
N PRO A 299 30.60 -0.86 10.16
CA PRO A 299 29.67 -0.56 11.25
C PRO A 299 28.57 0.45 10.89
N GLU A 300 28.89 1.46 10.08
CA GLU A 300 27.93 2.48 9.64
C GLU A 300 26.84 1.89 8.74
N ALA A 301 27.18 0.89 7.92
CA ALA A 301 26.23 0.20 7.07
C ALA A 301 25.29 -0.71 7.88
N HIS A 302 25.80 -1.38 8.93
CA HIS A 302 24.98 -2.14 9.89
C HIS A 302 23.92 -1.23 10.53
N ALA A 303 24.34 -0.07 11.07
CA ALA A 303 23.44 0.88 11.70
C ALA A 303 22.36 1.41 10.72
N ALA A 304 22.75 1.77 9.50
CA ALA A 304 21.80 2.23 8.48
C ALA A 304 20.81 1.14 8.06
N HIS A 305 21.28 -0.12 7.93
CA HIS A 305 20.44 -1.26 7.56
C HIS A 305 19.41 -1.59 8.65
N VAL A 306 19.84 -1.61 9.91
CA VAL A 306 18.94 -1.82 11.06
C VAL A 306 17.88 -0.73 11.16
N GLU A 307 18.26 0.54 11.01
CA GLU A 307 17.28 1.65 10.99
C GLU A 307 16.31 1.55 9.82
N ALA A 308 16.77 1.13 8.63
CA ALA A 308 15.90 0.90 7.49
C ALA A 308 14.88 -0.21 7.78
N MET A 309 15.32 -1.35 8.33
CA MET A 309 14.45 -2.45 8.74
C MET A 309 13.39 -2.00 9.77
N ILE A 310 13.81 -1.26 10.79
CA ILE A 310 12.91 -0.67 11.78
C ILE A 310 11.93 0.31 11.11
N GLY A 311 12.39 1.11 10.16
CA GLY A 311 11.56 1.99 9.33
C GLY A 311 10.48 1.23 8.56
N ALA A 312 10.80 0.09 7.96
CA ALA A 312 9.84 -0.77 7.28
C ALA A 312 8.80 -1.36 8.25
N LEU A 313 9.23 -1.86 9.41
CA LEU A 313 8.31 -2.36 10.44
C LEU A 313 7.38 -1.26 10.97
N ARG A 314 7.87 -0.03 11.15
CA ARG A 314 7.04 1.15 11.50
C ARG A 314 5.96 1.40 10.45
N GLN A 315 6.30 1.32 9.16
CA GLN A 315 5.33 1.50 8.07
C GLN A 315 4.25 0.41 8.06
N ILE A 316 4.65 -0.85 8.27
CA ILE A 316 3.72 -1.98 8.38
C ILE A 316 2.72 -1.75 9.52
N VAL A 317 3.22 -1.39 10.71
CA VAL A 317 2.36 -1.11 11.87
C VAL A 317 1.42 0.06 11.61
N ALA A 318 1.94 1.16 11.05
CA ALA A 318 1.13 2.33 10.75
C ALA A 318 -0.01 2.01 9.77
N ARG A 319 0.29 1.30 8.67
CA ARG A 319 -0.71 0.89 7.66
C ARG A 319 -1.76 -0.08 8.20
N ALA A 320 -1.37 -1.01 9.09
CA ALA A 320 -2.32 -1.88 9.78
C ALA A 320 -3.28 -1.06 10.67
N ARG A 321 -2.72 -0.16 11.50
CA ARG A 321 -3.48 0.64 12.45
C ARG A 321 -4.48 1.59 11.77
N THR A 322 -4.15 2.16 10.61
CA THR A 322 -5.10 3.03 9.86
C THR A 322 -6.33 2.27 9.35
N ARG A 323 -6.23 0.95 9.20
CA ARG A 323 -7.36 0.07 8.84
C ARG A 323 -8.00 -0.62 10.05
N GLY A 324 -7.60 -0.24 11.27
CA GLY A 324 -8.12 -0.84 12.50
C GLY A 324 -7.65 -2.29 12.73
N ILE A 325 -6.59 -2.72 12.04
CA ILE A 325 -5.97 -4.03 12.23
C ILE A 325 -4.97 -3.95 13.38
N VAL A 326 -5.06 -4.89 14.31
CA VAL A 326 -4.12 -5.03 15.43
C VAL A 326 -2.81 -5.62 14.90
N ALA A 327 -1.72 -4.87 15.01
CA ALA A 327 -0.39 -5.30 14.56
C ALA A 327 0.40 -5.94 15.70
N ILE A 328 0.74 -7.21 15.53
CA ILE A 328 1.48 -8.03 16.49
C ILE A 328 2.88 -8.33 15.92
N GLY A 329 3.93 -7.94 16.65
CA GLY A 329 5.31 -8.17 16.24
C GLY A 329 5.82 -9.53 16.71
N GLY A 330 6.33 -10.34 15.79
CA GLY A 330 7.09 -11.55 16.08
C GLY A 330 8.58 -11.23 16.10
N THR A 331 9.30 -11.58 17.18
CA THR A 331 10.76 -11.40 17.21
C THR A 331 11.45 -12.31 16.19
N ILE A 332 12.46 -11.78 15.50
CA ILE A 332 13.29 -12.50 14.52
C ILE A 332 14.02 -13.63 15.25
N THR A 333 13.86 -14.87 14.78
CA THR A 333 14.41 -16.06 15.43
C THR A 333 15.94 -16.13 15.33
N PRO A 334 16.62 -16.85 16.22
CA PRO A 334 18.07 -17.00 16.14
C PRO A 334 18.46 -17.77 14.88
N PHE A 335 19.54 -17.34 14.24
CA PHE A 335 20.05 -18.00 13.04
C PHE A 335 21.59 -18.02 12.99
N ALA A 336 22.28 -17.84 14.12
CA ALA A 336 23.74 -17.70 14.15
C ALA A 336 24.50 -18.94 13.62
N LYS A 337 23.82 -20.10 13.55
CA LYS A 337 24.36 -21.36 13.02
C LYS A 337 23.97 -21.60 11.56
N SER A 338 23.30 -20.64 10.91
CA SER A 338 22.83 -20.79 9.55
C SER A 338 23.98 -21.13 8.61
N GLY A 339 23.95 -22.33 8.05
CA GLY A 339 24.91 -22.77 7.04
C GLY A 339 24.74 -22.04 5.70
N TYR A 340 23.67 -21.26 5.54
CA TYR A 340 23.38 -20.48 4.33
C TYR A 340 23.84 -19.02 4.44
N TYR A 341 23.59 -18.38 5.59
CA TYR A 341 23.91 -16.95 5.78
C TYR A 341 25.27 -16.70 6.45
N HIS A 342 25.84 -17.69 7.14
CA HIS A 342 27.09 -17.56 7.88
C HIS A 342 27.18 -16.28 8.74
N PRO A 343 26.13 -15.95 9.53
CA PRO A 343 26.09 -14.71 10.29
C PRO A 343 27.22 -14.63 11.32
N ASP A 344 27.77 -13.44 11.47
CA ASP A 344 28.80 -13.17 12.46
C ASP A 344 28.22 -12.49 13.71
N ALA A 345 29.10 -12.06 14.61
CA ALA A 345 28.69 -11.37 15.84
C ALA A 345 28.01 -10.03 15.57
N ALA A 346 28.34 -9.33 14.48
CA ALA A 346 27.69 -8.08 14.11
C ALA A 346 26.28 -8.33 13.58
N THR A 347 26.07 -9.35 12.75
CA THR A 347 24.72 -9.76 12.31
C THR A 347 23.83 -10.16 13.50
N GLU A 348 24.37 -10.87 14.49
CA GLU A 348 23.61 -11.19 15.71
C GLU A 348 23.30 -9.92 16.54
N ALA A 349 24.23 -8.97 16.63
CA ALA A 349 23.99 -7.70 17.31
C ALA A 349 22.88 -6.88 16.63
N ASP A 350 22.83 -6.86 15.29
CA ASP A 350 21.77 -6.23 14.51
C ASP A 350 20.42 -6.89 14.78
N ARG A 351 20.37 -8.24 14.75
CA ARG A 351 19.16 -8.99 15.08
C ARG A 351 18.64 -8.65 16.47
N GLN A 352 19.52 -8.57 17.46
CA GLN A 352 19.15 -8.17 18.82
C GLN A 352 18.65 -6.73 18.89
N THR A 353 19.24 -5.82 18.10
CA THR A 353 18.80 -4.42 18.03
C THR A 353 17.38 -4.32 17.46
N VAL A 354 17.09 -5.00 16.35
CA VAL A 354 15.74 -5.04 15.76
C VAL A 354 14.75 -5.70 16.73
N ASN A 355 15.14 -6.81 17.37
CA ASN A 355 14.28 -7.48 18.34
C ASN A 355 14.01 -6.65 19.60
N ALA A 356 14.99 -5.90 20.08
CA ALA A 356 14.80 -4.95 21.17
C ALA A 356 13.79 -3.87 20.79
N TRP A 357 13.83 -3.37 19.55
CA TRP A 357 12.84 -2.44 19.03
C TRP A 357 11.45 -3.10 18.94
N ILE A 358 11.33 -4.33 18.44
CA ILE A 358 10.05 -5.06 18.39
C ILE A 358 9.43 -5.21 19.79
N ARG A 359 10.24 -5.57 20.79
CA ARG A 359 9.81 -5.75 22.19
C ARG A 359 9.43 -4.45 22.90
N ALA A 360 9.98 -3.31 22.47
CA ALA A 360 9.76 -2.05 23.16
C ALA A 360 8.28 -1.62 23.08
N PRO A 361 7.66 -1.24 24.22
CA PRO A 361 6.25 -0.89 24.26
C PRO A 361 5.86 0.23 23.29
N GLY A 362 4.70 0.09 22.63
CA GLY A 362 4.14 1.09 21.72
C GLY A 362 4.52 0.92 20.25
N ASN A 363 5.61 0.20 19.95
CA ASN A 363 6.03 -0.06 18.58
C ASN A 363 5.06 -0.99 17.86
N PHE A 364 4.69 -2.12 18.47
CA PHE A 364 3.55 -2.95 18.06
C PHE A 364 2.40 -2.85 19.07
N ASP A 365 1.22 -3.30 18.68
CA ASP A 365 0.08 -3.40 19.60
C ASP A 365 0.27 -4.54 20.61
N ALA A 366 0.92 -5.63 20.18
CA ALA A 366 1.40 -6.71 21.05
C ALA A 366 2.65 -7.38 20.46
N VAL A 367 3.31 -8.24 21.24
CA VAL A 367 4.53 -8.95 20.82
C VAL A 367 4.41 -10.44 21.12
N ILE A 368 4.88 -11.27 20.19
CA ILE A 368 5.09 -12.70 20.37
C ILE A 368 6.59 -12.96 20.26
N ASP A 369 7.20 -13.43 21.34
CA ASP A 369 8.66 -13.60 21.40
C ASP A 369 9.10 -14.97 20.84
N PHE A 370 9.12 -15.11 19.51
CA PHE A 370 9.59 -16.31 18.83
C PHE A 370 11.09 -16.56 19.03
N ASP A 371 11.91 -15.52 19.19
CA ASP A 371 13.31 -15.63 19.59
C ASP A 371 13.46 -16.39 20.91
N ALA A 372 12.76 -15.95 21.95
CA ALA A 372 12.78 -16.64 23.25
C ALA A 372 12.20 -18.06 23.17
N ALA A 373 11.20 -18.29 22.32
CA ALA A 373 10.56 -19.59 22.16
C ALA A 373 11.48 -20.64 21.53
N LEU A 374 12.37 -20.22 20.61
CA LEU A 374 13.16 -21.14 19.80
C LEU A 374 14.64 -21.23 20.18
N ARG A 375 15.18 -20.23 20.87
CA ARG A 375 16.62 -20.17 21.15
C ARG A 375 17.10 -21.26 22.10
N ASP A 376 18.33 -21.71 21.88
CA ASP A 376 19.04 -22.57 22.81
C ASP A 376 19.35 -21.76 24.10
N PRO A 377 18.95 -22.23 25.30
CA PRO A 377 19.26 -21.54 26.55
C PRO A 377 20.76 -21.46 26.85
N ALA A 378 21.58 -22.39 26.36
CA ALA A 378 23.02 -22.39 26.51
C ALA A 378 23.71 -21.50 25.45
N ASN A 379 23.09 -21.31 24.28
CA ASN A 379 23.58 -20.42 23.23
C ASN A 379 22.42 -19.65 22.56
N PRO A 380 21.99 -18.52 23.15
CA PRO A 380 20.80 -17.79 22.71
C PRO A 380 20.81 -17.26 21.26
N ALA A 381 21.97 -17.25 20.60
CA ALA A 381 22.10 -16.88 19.20
C ALA A 381 21.73 -18.02 18.22
N GLN A 382 21.53 -19.25 18.72
CA GLN A 382 21.21 -20.44 17.93
C GLN A 382 19.81 -20.98 18.26
N LEU A 383 19.20 -21.68 17.31
CA LEU A 383 18.02 -22.49 17.56
C LEU A 383 18.37 -23.65 18.51
N ARG A 384 17.45 -23.99 19.40
CA ARG A 384 17.55 -25.20 20.22
C ARG A 384 17.62 -26.43 19.30
N ALA A 385 18.48 -27.40 19.61
CA ALA A 385 18.79 -28.50 18.70
C ALA A 385 17.58 -29.33 18.23
N ASP A 386 16.57 -29.53 19.08
CA ASP A 386 15.31 -30.21 18.73
C ASP A 386 14.33 -29.34 17.94
N TYR A 387 14.52 -28.01 17.96
CA TYR A 387 13.77 -27.03 17.18
C TYR A 387 14.46 -26.63 15.89
N ASP A 388 15.70 -27.06 15.65
CA ASP A 388 16.43 -26.83 14.41
C ASP A 388 16.13 -27.95 13.41
N SER A 389 15.83 -27.60 12.15
CA SER A 389 15.71 -28.58 11.07
C SER A 389 17.05 -29.22 10.68
N GLY A 390 18.15 -28.66 11.17
CA GLY A 390 19.54 -29.08 10.92
C GLY A 390 20.34 -28.04 10.12
N ASP A 391 19.69 -26.98 9.62
CA ASP A 391 20.31 -25.94 8.81
C ASP A 391 20.68 -24.68 9.59
N GLY A 392 20.30 -24.60 10.87
CA GLY A 392 20.58 -23.46 11.75
C GLY A 392 19.76 -22.21 11.44
N LEU A 393 18.67 -22.34 10.68
CA LEU A 393 17.78 -21.23 10.27
C LEU A 393 16.30 -21.59 10.40
N HIS A 394 15.89 -22.74 9.87
CA HIS A 394 14.49 -23.12 9.79
C HIS A 394 14.07 -24.01 10.96
N PRO A 395 12.88 -23.77 11.54
CA PRO A 395 12.37 -24.63 12.58
C PRO A 395 12.12 -26.07 12.10
N SER A 396 12.42 -27.04 12.96
CA SER A 396 11.91 -28.40 12.85
C SER A 396 10.38 -28.42 13.04
N LEU A 397 9.75 -29.57 12.85
CA LEU A 397 8.33 -29.73 13.18
C LEU A 397 8.04 -29.40 14.67
N ALA A 398 8.93 -29.78 15.59
CA ALA A 398 8.79 -29.44 17.00
C ALA A 398 8.95 -27.91 17.22
N GLY A 399 9.85 -27.27 16.48
CA GLY A 399 10.01 -25.81 16.48
C GLY A 399 8.75 -25.09 16.00
N TYR A 400 8.14 -25.52 14.88
CA TYR A 400 6.88 -24.95 14.41
C TYR A 400 5.72 -25.13 15.39
N GLN A 401 5.65 -26.27 16.07
CA GLN A 401 4.67 -26.49 17.15
C GLN A 401 4.92 -25.55 18.33
N ALA A 402 6.18 -25.34 18.72
CA ALA A 402 6.55 -24.41 19.78
C ALA A 402 6.19 -22.96 19.42
N MET A 403 6.48 -22.51 18.21
CA MET A 403 6.07 -21.19 17.70
C MET A 403 4.57 -21.01 17.80
N ALA A 404 3.79 -21.96 17.28
CA ALA A 404 2.35 -21.90 17.38
C ALA A 404 1.89 -21.89 18.85
N GLY A 405 2.54 -22.64 19.74
CA GLY A 405 2.21 -22.75 21.16
C GLY A 405 2.39 -21.46 21.96
N VAL A 406 3.39 -20.65 21.63
CA VAL A 406 3.68 -19.39 22.35
C VAL A 406 2.77 -18.23 21.99
N VAL A 407 1.97 -18.34 20.92
CA VAL A 407 0.98 -17.33 20.54
C VAL A 407 -0.14 -17.30 21.60
N PRO A 408 -0.29 -16.23 22.39
CA PRO A 408 -1.40 -16.12 23.34
C PRO A 408 -2.68 -15.77 22.58
N LEU A 409 -3.67 -16.68 22.60
CA LEU A 409 -4.88 -16.52 21.79
C LEU A 409 -5.68 -15.26 22.17
N GLU A 410 -5.57 -14.82 23.43
CA GLU A 410 -6.22 -13.59 23.92
C GLU A 410 -5.80 -12.32 23.16
N LEU A 411 -4.62 -12.31 22.53
CA LEU A 411 -4.18 -11.22 21.66
C LEU A 411 -5.01 -11.11 20.37
N LEU A 412 -5.76 -12.16 20.04
CA LEU A 412 -6.53 -12.28 18.79
C LEU A 412 -8.04 -12.08 19.01
N LYS A 413 -8.47 -11.64 20.20
CA LYS A 413 -9.89 -11.33 20.47
C LYS A 413 -10.29 -9.97 19.88
N PRO A 414 -11.47 -9.84 19.26
CA PRO A 414 -12.00 -8.55 18.79
C PRO A 414 -12.08 -7.49 19.90
N MET A 415 -11.86 -6.22 19.54
CA MET A 415 -11.63 -5.02 20.38
C MET A 415 -12.54 -4.75 21.61
N ALA A 416 -13.61 -5.51 21.86
CA ALA A 416 -14.47 -5.33 23.03
C ALA A 416 -13.75 -5.53 24.38
N LEU A 417 -12.55 -6.14 24.39
CA LEU A 417 -11.77 -6.44 25.59
C LEU A 417 -10.53 -5.55 25.81
N TRP A 418 -10.12 -4.71 24.86
CA TRP A 418 -8.99 -3.77 25.04
C TRP A 418 -9.45 -2.37 25.50
N LYS A 419 -10.42 -2.29 26.43
CA LYS A 419 -10.79 -1.03 27.10
C LYS A 419 -9.70 -0.57 28.09
N LYS A 420 -8.47 -0.40 27.61
CA LYS A 420 -7.38 0.41 28.17
C LYS A 420 -6.41 0.76 27.03
N ARG A 421 -6.89 1.51 26.04
CA ARG A 421 -5.98 2.27 25.18
C ARG A 421 -5.51 3.46 26.03
N PRO A 422 -4.22 3.67 26.27
CA PRO A 422 -3.74 4.99 26.67
C PRO A 422 -4.18 5.97 25.57
N PRO A 423 -4.53 7.23 25.91
CA PRO A 423 -4.61 8.27 24.89
C PRO A 423 -3.28 8.31 24.12
N ALA A 424 -3.34 8.76 22.86
CA ALA A 424 -2.16 9.04 22.05
C ALA A 424 -1.10 9.74 22.91
N PRO A 425 0.20 9.38 22.80
CA PRO A 425 1.22 9.93 23.68
C PRO A 425 1.12 11.46 23.65
N GLY A 426 0.90 12.04 24.84
CA GLY A 426 1.01 13.48 25.04
C GLY A 426 2.41 13.96 24.66
N PRO A 427 2.59 15.27 24.43
CA PRO A 427 3.85 15.82 24.00
C PRO A 427 4.97 15.38 24.95
N VAL A 428 6.00 14.77 24.38
CA VAL A 428 7.21 14.35 25.10
C VAL A 428 7.77 15.57 25.82
N ALA A 429 8.04 15.41 27.12
CA ALA A 429 8.66 16.42 27.94
C ALA A 429 10.03 16.81 27.34
N SER A 430 10.06 18.04 26.84
CA SER A 430 11.19 18.95 26.67
C SER A 430 12.60 18.35 26.78
N ALA A 431 13.19 18.04 25.63
CA ALA A 431 14.56 18.47 25.40
C ALA A 431 14.63 20.00 25.52
N LYS A 432 15.73 20.54 26.03
CA LYS A 432 15.94 21.99 26.21
C LYS A 432 15.50 22.76 24.95
N PRO A 433 14.77 23.87 25.09
CA PRO A 433 14.09 24.51 23.99
C PRO A 433 15.12 25.15 23.05
N LEU A 434 15.22 24.63 21.83
CA LEU A 434 15.57 25.45 20.69
C LEU A 434 14.35 26.34 20.40
N ALA A 435 14.58 27.63 20.24
CA ALA A 435 13.55 28.65 20.13
C ALA A 435 12.50 28.30 19.06
N VAL A 436 11.23 28.33 19.45
CA VAL A 436 10.08 28.17 18.56
C VAL A 436 9.91 29.46 17.75
N PRO A 437 9.93 29.42 16.40
CA PRO A 437 9.54 30.57 15.58
C PRO A 437 8.06 30.91 15.82
N ALA A 438 7.75 32.21 15.90
CA ALA A 438 6.48 32.74 16.38
C ALA A 438 5.26 32.52 15.46
N GLU A 439 5.39 31.88 14.30
CA GLU A 439 4.30 31.71 13.33
C GLU A 439 4.27 30.29 12.73
N GLY A 440 3.07 29.75 12.49
CA GLY A 440 2.85 28.43 11.88
C GLY A 440 3.48 28.29 10.48
N PRO A 441 3.59 27.05 9.94
CA PRO A 441 4.26 26.78 8.67
C PRO A 441 3.62 27.57 7.53
N ALA A 442 4.42 27.99 6.55
CA ALA A 442 3.94 28.73 5.38
C ALA A 442 3.82 27.79 4.17
N ILE A 443 2.85 28.03 3.29
CA ILE A 443 2.71 27.31 2.03
C ILE A 443 2.27 28.26 0.90
N ALA A 444 2.94 28.16 -0.25
CA ALA A 444 2.60 28.85 -1.48
C ALA A 444 1.88 27.89 -2.43
N PHE A 445 0.68 28.28 -2.89
CA PHE A 445 -0.03 27.53 -3.91
C PHE A 445 0.52 27.86 -5.29
N THR A 446 0.87 26.84 -6.07
CA THR A 446 1.30 27.03 -7.45
C THR A 446 0.57 26.06 -8.36
N PHE A 447 0.23 26.52 -9.57
CA PHE A 447 -0.57 25.75 -10.52
C PHE A 447 0.17 25.64 -11.85
N ASP A 448 0.40 24.42 -12.30
CA ASP A 448 1.05 24.10 -13.56
C ASP A 448 0.02 23.88 -14.68
N ASP A 449 0.53 23.82 -15.91
CA ASP A 449 -0.20 23.54 -17.15
C ASP A 449 -1.26 24.58 -17.53
N LEU A 450 -1.12 25.84 -17.09
CA LEU A 450 -2.03 26.88 -17.55
C LEU A 450 -1.85 27.13 -19.06
N PRO A 451 -2.94 27.40 -19.81
CA PRO A 451 -4.34 27.51 -19.39
C PRO A 451 -5.16 26.21 -19.34
N ALA A 452 -4.59 25.04 -19.62
CA ALA A 452 -5.34 23.82 -19.83
C ALA A 452 -4.58 22.56 -19.37
N HIS A 453 -5.18 21.85 -18.41
CA HIS A 453 -4.70 20.56 -17.91
C HIS A 453 -5.78 19.48 -18.03
N ALA A 454 -5.41 18.28 -18.49
CA ALA A 454 -6.24 17.07 -18.56
C ALA A 454 -7.58 17.22 -19.32
N SER A 455 -8.36 16.16 -19.34
CA SER A 455 -9.70 16.10 -19.95
C SER A 455 -10.74 16.86 -19.12
N LEU A 456 -11.77 17.40 -19.78
CA LEU A 456 -12.88 18.09 -19.14
C LEU A 456 -14.10 17.17 -18.93
N PRO A 457 -14.79 17.25 -17.77
CA PRO A 457 -16.12 16.66 -17.62
C PRO A 457 -17.12 17.22 -18.64
N PRO A 458 -18.16 16.47 -19.03
CA PRO A 458 -19.16 16.97 -19.98
C PRO A 458 -19.81 18.28 -19.52
N GLY A 459 -19.82 19.27 -20.39
CA GLY A 459 -20.44 20.58 -20.13
C GLY A 459 -19.61 21.54 -19.27
N VAL A 460 -18.40 21.16 -18.86
CA VAL A 460 -17.46 22.03 -18.13
C VAL A 460 -16.47 22.64 -19.11
N THR A 461 -16.21 23.94 -19.01
CA THR A 461 -15.19 24.65 -19.81
C THR A 461 -13.91 24.89 -19.01
N ARG A 462 -12.81 25.21 -19.72
CA ARG A 462 -11.55 25.64 -19.06
C ARG A 462 -11.75 26.86 -18.18
N LEU A 463 -12.64 27.77 -18.60
CA LEU A 463 -12.94 28.98 -17.85
C LEU A 463 -13.70 28.67 -16.56
N ASP A 464 -14.65 27.73 -16.57
CA ASP A 464 -15.35 27.30 -15.36
C ASP A 464 -14.38 26.71 -14.31
N VAL A 465 -13.42 25.91 -14.76
CA VAL A 465 -12.36 25.34 -13.89
C VAL A 465 -11.52 26.46 -13.27
N ALA A 466 -11.04 27.39 -14.09
CA ALA A 466 -10.25 28.53 -13.65
C ALA A 466 -11.02 29.42 -12.66
N ASP A 467 -12.25 29.81 -13.00
CA ASP A 467 -13.08 30.68 -12.17
C ASP A 467 -13.41 30.03 -10.80
N SER A 468 -13.64 28.72 -10.77
CA SER A 468 -13.83 27.97 -9.52
C SER A 468 -12.58 28.00 -8.63
N ILE A 469 -11.40 27.81 -9.20
CA ILE A 469 -10.12 27.90 -8.48
C ILE A 469 -9.88 29.33 -7.97
N LEU A 470 -10.05 30.33 -8.83
CA LEU A 470 -9.84 31.74 -8.51
C LEU A 470 -10.80 32.22 -7.42
N ALA A 471 -12.08 31.83 -7.47
CA ALA A 471 -13.06 32.14 -6.44
C ALA A 471 -12.67 31.54 -5.08
N THR A 472 -12.19 30.30 -5.08
CA THR A 472 -11.75 29.59 -3.87
C THR A 472 -10.51 30.24 -3.26
N LEU A 473 -9.50 30.57 -4.08
CA LEU A 473 -8.29 31.29 -3.66
C LEU A 473 -8.63 32.66 -3.06
N LYS A 474 -9.49 33.43 -3.73
CA LYS A 474 -9.95 34.74 -3.25
C LYS A 474 -10.70 34.62 -1.92
N ALA A 475 -11.61 33.66 -1.79
CA ALA A 475 -12.36 33.44 -0.55
C ALA A 475 -11.45 33.06 0.63
N ALA A 476 -10.35 32.35 0.36
CA ALA A 476 -9.38 31.98 1.38
C ALA A 476 -8.31 33.05 1.64
N GLY A 477 -8.25 34.12 0.85
CA GLY A 477 -7.16 35.10 0.89
C GLY A 477 -5.80 34.47 0.56
N ALA A 478 -5.78 33.44 -0.28
CA ALA A 478 -4.59 32.67 -0.60
C ALA A 478 -3.92 33.22 -1.88
N PRO A 479 -2.68 33.73 -1.81
CA PRO A 479 -1.89 34.01 -3.01
C PRO A 479 -1.59 32.72 -3.77
N ALA A 480 -1.44 32.82 -5.09
CA ALA A 480 -0.99 31.72 -5.92
C ALA A 480 -0.23 32.21 -7.17
N THR A 481 0.59 31.32 -7.75
CA THR A 481 1.32 31.56 -9.01
C THR A 481 0.94 30.51 -10.03
N GLY A 482 0.65 30.90 -11.28
CA GLY A 482 0.40 29.98 -12.38
C GLY A 482 1.62 29.81 -13.28
N PHE A 483 1.88 28.63 -13.83
CA PHE A 483 2.95 28.37 -14.78
C PHE A 483 2.35 27.95 -16.12
N ILE A 484 2.72 28.64 -17.20
CA ILE A 484 2.02 28.53 -18.48
C ILE A 484 2.79 27.75 -19.54
N ASN A 485 2.06 27.02 -20.38
CA ASN A 485 2.53 26.46 -21.64
C ASN A 485 1.88 27.19 -22.81
N GLY A 486 2.62 28.07 -23.47
CA GLY A 486 2.08 28.90 -24.54
C GLY A 486 1.57 28.11 -25.75
N VAL A 487 2.00 26.87 -25.99
CA VAL A 487 1.44 26.06 -27.09
C VAL A 487 -0.06 25.80 -26.93
N GLN A 488 -0.58 25.83 -25.71
CA GLN A 488 -1.97 25.49 -25.44
C GLN A 488 -2.95 26.53 -25.98
N ILE A 489 -2.55 27.80 -26.07
CA ILE A 489 -3.41 28.83 -26.71
C ILE A 489 -3.48 28.65 -28.23
N GLU A 490 -2.55 27.90 -28.83
CA GLU A 490 -2.61 27.50 -30.24
C GLU A 490 -3.42 26.22 -30.44
N ARG A 491 -3.20 25.22 -29.57
CA ARG A 491 -3.88 23.91 -29.64
C ARG A 491 -5.35 23.97 -29.22
N GLU A 492 -5.65 24.78 -28.21
CA GLU A 492 -6.99 24.99 -27.67
C GLU A 492 -7.24 26.51 -27.51
N PRO A 493 -7.50 27.27 -28.60
CA PRO A 493 -7.68 28.72 -28.53
C PRO A 493 -8.78 29.18 -27.56
N ALA A 494 -9.77 28.33 -27.30
CA ALA A 494 -10.83 28.58 -26.33
C ALA A 494 -10.34 28.64 -24.87
N SER A 495 -9.13 28.16 -24.58
CA SER A 495 -8.50 28.22 -23.25
C SER A 495 -7.83 29.57 -22.97
N ALA A 496 -7.53 30.38 -23.99
CA ALA A 496 -6.81 31.65 -23.82
C ALA A 496 -7.40 32.62 -22.77
N PRO A 497 -8.74 32.78 -22.65
CA PRO A 497 -9.34 33.65 -21.64
C PRO A 497 -9.01 33.28 -20.18
N VAL A 498 -8.61 32.02 -19.91
CA VAL A 498 -8.16 31.60 -18.57
C VAL A 498 -6.98 32.44 -18.09
N LEU A 499 -6.04 32.77 -18.97
CA LEU A 499 -4.87 33.58 -18.61
C LEU A 499 -5.28 35.01 -18.26
N ASP A 500 -6.23 35.58 -19.00
CA ASP A 500 -6.76 36.92 -18.71
C ASP A 500 -7.50 36.95 -17.37
N HIS A 501 -8.30 35.93 -17.06
CA HIS A 501 -8.99 35.82 -15.77
C HIS A 501 -8.01 35.64 -14.60
N TRP A 502 -6.99 34.82 -14.78
CA TRP A 502 -5.92 34.64 -13.78
C TRP A 502 -5.22 35.97 -13.47
N ARG A 503 -4.90 36.75 -14.50
CA ARG A 503 -4.28 38.07 -14.36
C ARG A 503 -5.24 39.11 -13.77
N ALA A 504 -6.51 39.09 -14.15
CA ALA A 504 -7.54 39.96 -13.58
C ALA A 504 -7.76 39.69 -12.08
N ALA A 505 -7.51 38.47 -11.61
CA ALA A 505 -7.49 38.12 -10.18
C ALA A 505 -6.22 38.61 -9.45
N GLY A 506 -5.27 39.23 -10.15
CA GLY A 506 -4.02 39.74 -9.59
C GLY A 506 -2.93 38.69 -9.37
N LEU A 507 -3.11 37.46 -9.87
CA LEU A 507 -2.20 36.34 -9.62
C LEU A 507 -1.08 36.28 -10.67
N PRO A 508 0.21 36.18 -10.29
CA PRO A 508 1.33 36.14 -11.22
C PRO A 508 1.35 34.89 -12.09
N LEU A 509 2.03 35.00 -13.23
CA LEU A 509 2.33 33.92 -14.17
C LEU A 509 3.85 33.74 -14.32
N GLY A 510 4.29 32.50 -14.44
CA GLY A 510 5.64 32.06 -14.74
C GLY A 510 5.70 31.12 -15.95
N ASN A 511 6.92 30.75 -16.34
CA ASN A 511 7.20 29.94 -17.52
C ASN A 511 7.28 28.44 -17.18
N HIS A 512 6.53 27.61 -17.92
CA HIS A 512 6.57 26.15 -17.80
C HIS A 512 7.10 25.45 -19.07
N GLY A 513 7.90 26.14 -19.88
CA GLY A 513 8.22 25.72 -21.24
C GLY A 513 7.05 25.95 -22.20
N TRP A 514 7.34 26.09 -23.49
CA TRP A 514 6.33 26.39 -24.49
C TRP A 514 5.38 25.20 -24.73
N ALA A 515 5.93 24.01 -24.96
CA ALA A 515 5.22 22.80 -25.34
C ALA A 515 5.20 21.70 -24.25
N HIS A 516 5.62 22.03 -23.03
CA HIS A 516 5.70 21.10 -21.89
C HIS A 516 6.60 19.89 -22.18
N LEU A 517 7.79 20.15 -22.74
CA LEU A 517 8.74 19.09 -23.07
C LEU A 517 9.60 18.70 -21.85
N ASN A 518 9.83 17.41 -21.67
CA ASN A 518 10.72 16.89 -20.64
C ASN A 518 12.18 17.18 -21.01
N LEU A 519 12.93 17.81 -20.11
CA LEU A 519 14.35 18.14 -20.33
C LEU A 519 15.20 16.90 -20.65
N ALA A 520 14.83 15.73 -20.13
CA ALA A 520 15.51 14.47 -20.39
C ALA A 520 15.44 14.05 -21.87
N ASP A 521 14.43 14.51 -22.61
CA ASP A 521 14.09 14.04 -23.95
C ASP A 521 14.42 15.04 -25.06
N ILE A 522 14.93 16.22 -24.71
CA ILE A 522 15.25 17.30 -25.65
C ILE A 522 16.71 17.72 -25.53
N THR A 523 17.24 18.45 -26.51
CA THR A 523 18.59 19.04 -26.48
C THR A 523 18.62 20.37 -25.72
N ASP A 524 19.83 20.86 -25.39
CA ASP A 524 20.01 22.18 -24.75
C ASP A 524 19.47 23.32 -25.64
N ASP A 525 19.59 23.21 -26.97
CA ASP A 525 19.03 24.18 -27.93
C ASP A 525 17.50 24.14 -27.98
N GLN A 526 16.90 22.93 -27.94
CA GLN A 526 15.45 22.78 -27.88
C GLN A 526 14.89 23.35 -26.58
N PHE A 527 15.58 23.17 -25.45
CA PHE A 527 15.21 23.81 -24.19
C PHE A 527 15.30 25.34 -24.27
N ALA A 528 16.35 25.88 -24.91
CA ALA A 528 16.46 27.32 -25.13
C ALA A 528 15.32 27.89 -26.00
N ASP A 529 14.88 27.12 -27.01
CA ASP A 529 13.72 27.45 -27.85
C ASP A 529 12.40 27.43 -27.05
N GLU A 530 12.20 26.44 -26.18
CA GLU A 530 11.04 26.37 -25.29
C GLU A 530 10.88 27.64 -24.43
N LEU A 531 12.00 28.17 -23.90
CA LEU A 531 11.99 29.45 -23.18
C LEU A 531 11.69 30.63 -24.13
N ALA A 532 12.40 30.71 -25.25
CA ALA A 532 12.31 31.82 -26.18
C ALA A 532 10.91 31.98 -26.81
N ARG A 533 10.19 30.87 -27.02
CA ARG A 533 8.84 30.88 -27.58
C ARG A 533 7.78 31.29 -26.57
N ASN A 534 7.95 30.96 -25.29
CA ASN A 534 6.99 31.29 -24.24
C ASN A 534 7.18 32.72 -23.69
N ASP A 535 8.41 33.23 -23.73
CA ASP A 535 8.81 34.56 -23.24
C ASP A 535 7.92 35.73 -23.74
N PRO A 536 7.60 35.86 -25.05
CA PRO A 536 6.79 36.97 -25.55
C PRO A 536 5.37 37.01 -24.98
N LEU A 537 4.75 35.84 -24.80
CA LEU A 537 3.41 35.73 -24.23
C LEU A 537 3.43 36.17 -22.76
N LEU A 538 4.39 35.69 -21.98
CA LEU A 538 4.55 36.08 -20.58
C LEU A 538 4.88 37.56 -20.43
N ALA A 539 5.80 38.10 -21.25
CA ALA A 539 6.16 39.52 -21.23
C ALA A 539 4.94 40.42 -21.48
N LYS A 540 4.01 39.99 -22.34
CA LYS A 540 2.74 40.67 -22.58
C LYS A 540 1.79 40.56 -21.38
N LEU A 541 1.57 39.36 -20.86
CA LEU A 541 0.60 39.10 -19.77
C LEU A 541 1.05 39.67 -18.41
N MET A 542 2.36 39.80 -18.21
CA MET A 542 2.99 40.25 -16.97
C MET A 542 3.71 41.59 -17.14
N ALA A 543 3.28 42.42 -18.10
CA ALA A 543 3.91 43.70 -18.39
C ALA A 543 4.10 44.55 -17.12
N GLY A 544 5.34 45.01 -16.90
CA GLY A 544 5.73 45.82 -15.74
C GLY A 544 5.84 45.06 -14.41
N GLN A 545 5.80 43.72 -14.42
CA GLN A 545 5.96 42.88 -13.23
C GLN A 545 7.15 41.94 -13.34
N ASP A 546 7.60 41.41 -12.21
CA ASP A 546 8.65 40.40 -12.13
C ASP A 546 8.06 39.00 -12.36
N TRP A 547 8.18 38.49 -13.58
CA TRP A 547 7.58 37.23 -14.03
C TRP A 547 8.57 36.13 -14.39
N LYS A 548 9.87 36.41 -14.27
CA LYS A 548 10.94 35.47 -14.64
C LYS A 548 11.11 34.39 -13.56
N TRP A 549 10.08 33.57 -13.43
CA TRP A 549 10.03 32.33 -12.67
C TRP A 549 9.87 31.18 -13.66
N PHE A 550 10.66 30.13 -13.51
CA PHE A 550 10.62 28.96 -14.37
C PHE A 550 10.37 27.71 -13.54
N ARG A 551 9.47 26.85 -14.02
CA ARG A 551 9.30 25.51 -13.50
C ARG A 551 9.59 24.49 -14.58
N TYR A 552 10.45 23.52 -14.27
CA TYR A 552 10.75 22.42 -15.17
C TYR A 552 9.51 21.53 -15.36
N PRO A 553 9.06 21.29 -16.61
CA PRO A 553 8.11 20.22 -16.89
C PRO A 553 8.59 18.90 -16.28
N PHE A 554 7.66 18.15 -15.69
CA PHE A 554 7.93 16.88 -15.01
C PHE A 554 8.93 16.97 -13.84
N LEU A 555 9.24 18.20 -13.38
CA LEU A 555 10.35 18.47 -12.46
C LEU A 555 11.66 17.86 -12.96
N SER A 556 11.89 17.80 -14.28
CA SER A 556 13.07 17.17 -14.85
C SER A 556 14.23 18.16 -14.95
N GLU A 557 15.20 18.06 -14.05
CA GLU A 557 16.36 18.95 -13.95
C GLU A 557 17.66 18.35 -14.53
N ALA A 558 17.57 17.28 -15.32
CA ALA A 558 18.73 16.50 -15.77
C ALA A 558 19.61 16.01 -14.59
N SER A 559 18.97 15.53 -13.51
CA SER A 559 19.63 15.10 -12.27
C SER A 559 20.68 13.98 -12.45
N ASN A 560 20.60 13.20 -13.54
CA ASN A 560 21.56 12.16 -13.90
C ASN A 560 22.77 12.67 -14.71
N ASP A 561 22.77 13.94 -15.12
CA ASP A 561 23.89 14.60 -15.81
C ASP A 561 24.18 15.96 -15.12
N PRO A 562 25.01 15.96 -14.06
CA PRO A 562 25.33 17.18 -13.32
C PRO A 562 25.93 18.29 -14.19
N GLY A 563 26.68 17.92 -15.23
CA GLY A 563 27.28 18.87 -16.17
C GLY A 563 26.21 19.57 -17.00
N ARG A 564 25.22 18.82 -17.49
CA ARG A 564 24.06 19.37 -18.20
C ARG A 564 23.16 20.20 -17.28
N ARG A 565 22.86 19.71 -16.08
CA ARG A 565 22.09 20.46 -15.07
C ARG A 565 22.72 21.83 -14.81
N ALA A 566 24.04 21.89 -14.62
CA ALA A 566 24.75 23.15 -14.43
C ALA A 566 24.67 24.09 -15.66
N ARG A 567 24.78 23.56 -16.90
CA ARG A 567 24.64 24.37 -18.13
C ARG A 567 23.24 24.95 -18.29
N ILE A 568 22.20 24.14 -18.04
CA ILE A 568 20.80 24.57 -18.15
C ILE A 568 20.47 25.63 -17.09
N ARG A 569 20.92 25.45 -15.84
CA ARG A 569 20.75 26.46 -14.79
C ARG A 569 21.48 27.77 -15.11
N LYS A 570 22.69 27.68 -15.66
CA LYS A 570 23.41 28.86 -16.16
C LYS A 570 22.64 29.61 -17.25
N LEU A 571 22.05 28.88 -18.22
CA LEU A 571 21.19 29.48 -19.26
C LEU A 571 19.98 30.20 -18.65
N LEU A 572 19.33 29.60 -17.64
CA LEU A 572 18.23 30.24 -16.92
C LEU A 572 18.69 31.53 -16.23
N ALA A 573 19.83 31.51 -15.53
CA ALA A 573 20.39 32.69 -14.89
C ALA A 573 20.73 33.81 -15.90
N GLU A 574 21.34 33.47 -17.03
CA GLU A 574 21.64 34.42 -18.13
C GLU A 574 20.38 35.06 -18.71
N LYS A 575 19.24 34.34 -18.70
CA LYS A 575 17.93 34.84 -19.11
C LYS A 575 17.15 35.52 -17.97
N GLY A 576 17.74 35.65 -16.79
CA GLY A 576 17.16 36.31 -15.62
C GLY A 576 16.09 35.50 -14.89
N TYR A 577 16.02 34.18 -15.13
CA TYR A 577 15.05 33.30 -14.48
C TYR A 577 15.47 32.91 -13.07
N LYS A 578 14.48 32.86 -12.17
CA LYS A 578 14.48 32.07 -10.93
C LYS A 578 13.83 30.71 -11.22
N VAL A 579 14.23 29.68 -10.49
CA VAL A 579 13.57 28.37 -10.51
C VAL A 579 12.51 28.35 -9.42
N ALA A 580 11.30 27.89 -9.75
CA ALA A 580 10.23 27.69 -8.78
C ALA A 580 10.19 26.22 -8.34
N ASP A 581 10.78 25.92 -7.20
CA ASP A 581 10.94 24.56 -6.66
C ASP A 581 9.59 23.97 -6.21
N VAL A 582 9.56 22.66 -5.96
CA VAL A 582 8.42 21.94 -5.40
C VAL A 582 8.86 21.20 -4.15
N THR A 583 8.38 21.69 -3.00
CA THR A 583 8.67 21.10 -1.68
C THR A 583 7.43 20.50 -1.03
N MET A 584 6.30 20.45 -1.75
CA MET A 584 5.15 19.62 -1.40
C MET A 584 4.36 19.23 -2.65
N SER A 585 4.06 17.94 -2.80
CA SER A 585 3.19 17.39 -3.84
C SER A 585 2.46 16.16 -3.31
N PHE A 586 1.31 15.82 -3.89
CA PHE A 586 0.55 14.62 -3.58
C PHE A 586 -0.10 13.98 -4.81
N ASP A 587 0.44 14.28 -5.99
CA ASP A 587 -0.01 13.78 -7.29
C ASP A 587 -1.48 14.10 -7.64
N ASP A 588 -1.86 15.37 -7.47
CA ASP A 588 -3.19 15.86 -7.81
C ASP A 588 -3.55 15.62 -9.30
N TRP A 589 -2.58 15.84 -10.20
CA TRP A 589 -2.70 15.65 -11.66
C TRP A 589 -3.34 14.33 -12.06
N ALA A 590 -3.04 13.25 -11.33
CA ALA A 590 -3.44 11.89 -11.70
C ALA A 590 -4.96 11.67 -11.68
N TYR A 591 -5.72 12.54 -11.01
CA TYR A 591 -7.15 12.36 -10.80
C TYR A 591 -8.03 12.97 -11.89
N ASN A 592 -7.52 13.94 -12.66
CA ASN A 592 -8.36 14.76 -13.53
C ASN A 592 -8.99 14.01 -14.70
N ASP A 593 -8.22 13.22 -15.45
CA ASP A 593 -8.76 12.44 -16.57
C ASP A 593 -9.76 11.38 -16.10
N THR A 594 -9.48 10.76 -14.96
CA THR A 594 -10.39 9.81 -14.31
C THR A 594 -11.68 10.49 -13.86
N TYR A 595 -11.60 11.71 -13.31
CA TYR A 595 -12.79 12.45 -12.89
C TYR A 595 -13.67 12.82 -14.07
N ALA A 596 -13.09 13.32 -15.16
CA ALA A 596 -13.83 13.61 -16.39
C ALA A 596 -14.54 12.36 -16.93
N ARG A 597 -13.84 11.22 -16.94
CA ARG A 597 -14.40 9.92 -17.34
C ARG A 597 -15.54 9.45 -16.43
N CYS A 598 -15.36 9.51 -15.11
CA CYS A 598 -16.39 9.13 -14.14
C CYS A 598 -17.63 10.04 -14.21
N MET A 599 -17.43 11.35 -14.40
CA MET A 599 -18.53 12.29 -14.60
C MET A 599 -19.33 11.97 -15.86
N ALA A 600 -18.66 11.64 -16.97
CA ALA A 600 -19.34 11.23 -18.20
C ALA A 600 -20.22 9.98 -18.03
N LYS A 601 -19.89 9.12 -17.07
CA LYS A 601 -20.66 7.92 -16.72
C LYS A 601 -21.62 8.10 -15.55
N ASN A 602 -21.68 9.28 -14.95
CA ASN A 602 -22.41 9.55 -13.71
C ASN A 602 -22.03 8.60 -12.55
N ASP A 603 -20.77 8.16 -12.49
CA ASP A 603 -20.28 7.24 -11.45
C ASP A 603 -19.94 8.00 -10.15
N THR A 604 -21.00 8.37 -9.42
CA THR A 604 -20.89 9.13 -8.17
C THR A 604 -20.16 8.37 -7.06
N ALA A 605 -20.18 7.04 -7.07
CA ALA A 605 -19.51 6.21 -6.08
C ALA A 605 -17.98 6.24 -6.29
N ALA A 606 -17.53 6.09 -7.53
CA ALA A 606 -16.13 6.23 -7.87
C ALA A 606 -15.60 7.63 -7.58
N ILE A 607 -16.39 8.68 -7.91
CA ILE A 607 -16.03 10.06 -7.57
C ILE A 607 -15.86 10.23 -6.05
N ALA A 608 -16.76 9.69 -5.23
CA ALA A 608 -16.63 9.77 -3.78
C ALA A 608 -15.36 9.07 -3.24
N ILE A 609 -14.98 7.93 -3.83
CA ILE A 609 -13.73 7.24 -3.50
C ILE A 609 -12.53 8.13 -3.86
N MET A 610 -12.55 8.74 -5.05
CA MET A 610 -11.49 9.66 -5.49
C MET A 610 -11.37 10.86 -4.56
N GLU A 611 -12.49 11.49 -4.16
CA GLU A 611 -12.46 12.65 -3.26
C GLU A 611 -11.80 12.32 -1.92
N LYS A 612 -12.10 11.12 -1.39
CA LYS A 612 -11.49 10.64 -0.15
C LYS A 612 -9.99 10.40 -0.32
N ALA A 613 -9.60 9.65 -1.34
CA ALA A 613 -8.20 9.31 -1.58
C ALA A 613 -7.33 10.53 -1.88
N TRP A 614 -7.86 11.50 -2.63
CA TRP A 614 -7.18 12.75 -2.94
C TRP A 614 -6.89 13.56 -1.68
N LEU A 615 -7.87 13.68 -0.77
CA LEU A 615 -7.69 14.42 0.48
C LEU A 615 -6.77 13.68 1.46
N GLU A 616 -6.83 12.35 1.51
CA GLU A 616 -5.91 11.52 2.28
C GLU A 616 -4.47 11.65 1.78
N GLY A 617 -4.26 11.71 0.46
CA GLY A 617 -2.96 11.96 -0.15
C GLY A 617 -2.38 13.33 0.22
N ALA A 618 -3.21 14.38 0.17
CA ALA A 618 -2.82 15.71 0.61
C ALA A 618 -2.50 15.77 2.12
N GLU A 619 -3.26 15.09 2.97
CA GLU A 619 -2.99 15.04 4.40
C GLU A 619 -1.70 14.26 4.71
N ALA A 620 -1.46 13.15 3.99
CA ALA A 620 -0.24 12.37 4.10
C ALA A 620 1.00 13.17 3.64
N SER A 621 0.89 13.98 2.58
CA SER A 621 2.00 14.81 2.10
C SER A 621 2.40 15.88 3.12
N ILE A 622 1.44 16.48 3.85
CA ILE A 622 1.76 17.39 4.97
C ILE A 622 2.69 16.70 5.97
N GLY A 623 2.36 15.48 6.40
CA GLY A 623 3.19 14.73 7.34
C GLY A 623 4.57 14.40 6.77
N ARG A 624 4.60 13.94 5.52
CA ARG A 624 5.81 13.54 4.78
C ARG A 624 6.80 14.69 4.64
N TYR A 625 6.41 15.80 4.00
CA TYR A 625 7.32 16.90 3.70
C TYR A 625 7.76 17.68 4.94
N ARG A 626 6.91 17.76 5.98
CA ARG A 626 7.31 18.32 7.27
C ARG A 626 8.34 17.48 8.00
N ALA A 627 8.22 16.14 7.93
CA ALA A 627 9.23 15.26 8.47
C ALA A 627 10.57 15.43 7.75
N MET A 628 10.57 15.53 6.42
CA MET A 628 11.78 15.74 5.62
C MET A 628 12.44 17.09 5.91
N ALA A 629 11.68 18.18 5.94
CA ALA A 629 12.21 19.50 6.26
C ALA A 629 12.82 19.57 7.67
N LYS A 630 12.14 18.98 8.67
CA LYS A 630 12.65 18.93 10.04
C LYS A 630 13.91 18.08 10.17
N ALA A 631 13.99 16.96 9.45
CA ALA A 631 15.19 16.13 9.42
C ALA A 631 16.39 16.87 8.79
N LEU A 632 16.15 17.66 7.74
CA LEU A 632 17.20 18.38 7.03
C LEU A 632 17.63 19.69 7.68
N TYR A 633 16.69 20.43 8.25
CA TYR A 633 16.85 21.83 8.68
C TYR A 633 16.44 22.10 10.12
N GLY A 634 15.92 21.11 10.85
CA GLY A 634 15.46 21.26 12.23
C GLY A 634 14.18 22.09 12.40
N ARG A 635 13.56 22.51 11.29
CA ARG A 635 12.35 23.35 11.24
C ARG A 635 11.53 23.04 10.01
N ASP A 636 10.27 23.50 10.01
CA ASP A 636 9.53 23.63 8.76
C ASP A 636 10.21 24.72 7.89
N ILE A 637 10.28 24.48 6.59
CA ILE A 637 10.54 25.52 5.59
C ILE A 637 9.19 26.03 5.07
N PRO A 638 9.10 27.24 4.49
CA PRO A 638 7.95 27.58 3.65
C PRO A 638 7.88 26.56 2.50
N TYR A 639 6.70 25.98 2.31
CA TYR A 639 6.50 24.95 1.29
C TYR A 639 5.97 25.57 -0.01
N VAL A 640 6.37 25.02 -1.15
CA VAL A 640 5.79 25.34 -2.46
C VAL A 640 4.99 24.13 -2.90
N LEU A 641 3.66 24.29 -2.92
CA LEU A 641 2.72 23.24 -3.29
C LEU A 641 2.55 23.21 -4.81
N LEU A 642 2.83 22.05 -5.40
CA LEU A 642 2.50 21.75 -6.78
C LEU A 642 1.02 21.34 -6.90
N MET A 643 0.30 22.03 -7.76
CA MET A 643 -1.06 21.72 -8.22
C MET A 643 -1.13 21.88 -9.73
N HIS A 644 -2.21 21.41 -10.35
CA HIS A 644 -2.49 21.60 -11.78
C HIS A 644 -3.86 22.26 -11.97
N LEU A 645 -4.08 22.91 -13.12
CA LEU A 645 -5.36 23.58 -13.43
C LEU A 645 -6.43 22.58 -13.90
N GLY A 646 -6.70 21.56 -13.08
CA GLY A 646 -7.62 20.46 -13.39
C GLY A 646 -9.03 20.64 -12.83
N ALA A 647 -10.02 20.00 -13.48
CA ALA A 647 -11.42 20.06 -13.05
C ALA A 647 -11.68 19.38 -11.70
N PHE A 648 -10.91 18.33 -11.37
CA PHE A 648 -11.01 17.68 -10.07
C PHE A 648 -10.33 18.51 -8.98
N ASP A 649 -9.23 19.19 -9.32
CA ASP A 649 -8.55 20.10 -8.41
C ASP A 649 -9.45 21.28 -8.06
N ALA A 650 -10.13 21.88 -9.06
CA ALA A 650 -11.12 22.93 -8.85
C ALA A 650 -12.25 22.51 -7.90
N ARG A 651 -12.69 21.24 -7.98
CA ARG A 651 -13.70 20.67 -7.10
C ARG A 651 -13.19 20.47 -5.66
N MET A 652 -11.96 20.04 -5.51
CA MET A 652 -11.38 19.63 -4.23
C MET A 652 -10.68 20.76 -3.46
N LEU A 653 -10.32 21.84 -4.16
CA LEU A 653 -9.56 22.96 -3.60
C LEU A 653 -10.14 23.56 -2.31
N PRO A 654 -11.47 23.74 -2.14
CA PRO A 654 -12.02 24.23 -0.87
C PRO A 654 -11.67 23.30 0.31
N LYS A 655 -11.82 21.98 0.13
CA LYS A 655 -11.49 20.99 1.15
C LYS A 655 -9.98 20.95 1.45
N LEU A 656 -9.16 21.14 0.42
CA LEU A 656 -7.71 21.23 0.55
C LEU A 656 -7.29 22.43 1.40
N MET A 657 -7.85 23.61 1.12
CA MET A 657 -7.54 24.81 1.89
C MET A 657 -7.96 24.67 3.35
N ASP A 658 -9.12 24.09 3.61
CA ASP A 658 -9.55 23.80 4.98
C ASP A 658 -8.61 22.82 5.67
N LEU A 659 -8.12 21.79 4.96
CA LEU A 659 -7.12 20.87 5.49
C LEU A 659 -5.84 21.60 5.89
N TYR A 660 -5.24 22.40 5.00
CA TYR A 660 -4.02 23.14 5.32
C TYR A 660 -4.22 24.14 6.47
N LYS A 661 -5.37 24.84 6.54
CA LYS A 661 -5.72 25.70 7.68
C LYS A 661 -5.79 24.91 8.99
N ARG A 662 -6.41 23.73 8.99
CA ARG A 662 -6.46 22.85 10.19
C ARG A 662 -5.08 22.42 10.66
N TYR A 663 -4.12 22.27 9.74
CA TYR A 663 -2.73 21.97 10.05
C TYR A 663 -1.88 23.21 10.39
N GLY A 664 -2.50 24.38 10.49
CA GLY A 664 -1.87 25.63 10.93
C GLY A 664 -1.06 26.33 9.84
N PHE A 665 -1.28 25.99 8.57
CA PHE A 665 -0.57 26.65 7.48
C PHE A 665 -1.07 28.07 7.23
N ARG A 666 -0.11 28.98 7.01
CA ARG A 666 -0.35 30.31 6.45
C ARG A 666 -0.14 30.28 4.95
N PHE A 667 -0.99 30.96 4.21
CA PHE A 667 -0.87 31.05 2.76
C PHE A 667 -0.02 32.26 2.38
N VAL A 668 1.06 32.01 1.66
CA VAL A 668 2.04 33.01 1.25
C VAL A 668 2.23 32.99 -0.26
N SER A 669 2.79 34.06 -0.83
CA SER A 669 3.16 34.04 -2.24
C SER A 669 4.40 33.17 -2.49
N LEU A 670 4.58 32.68 -3.73
CA LEU A 670 5.80 31.96 -4.13
C LEU A 670 7.07 32.77 -3.81
N ALA A 671 7.07 34.05 -4.19
CA ALA A 671 8.18 34.96 -3.94
C ALA A 671 8.44 35.22 -2.44
N GLU A 672 7.46 34.97 -1.57
CA GLU A 672 7.65 35.04 -0.12
C GLU A 672 8.17 33.70 0.44
N ALA A 673 7.64 32.57 -0.03
CA ALA A 673 8.11 31.24 0.36
C ALA A 673 9.59 31.05 0.02
N GLU A 674 10.00 31.41 -1.20
CA GLU A 674 11.37 31.22 -1.68
C GLU A 674 12.38 32.27 -1.20
N LYS A 675 11.99 33.18 -0.30
CA LYS A 675 12.97 33.99 0.46
C LYS A 675 13.72 33.17 1.50
N ASP A 676 13.21 31.98 1.85
CA ASP A 676 13.89 31.10 2.79
C ASP A 676 15.27 30.68 2.22
N PRO A 677 16.34 30.69 3.04
CA PRO A 677 17.67 30.28 2.59
C PRO A 677 17.75 28.90 1.93
N TYR A 678 16.79 28.01 2.19
CA TYR A 678 16.67 26.73 1.47
C TYR A 678 16.64 26.92 -0.05
N TYR A 679 15.90 27.91 -0.56
CA TYR A 679 15.71 28.12 -2.01
C TYR A 679 16.80 28.98 -2.64
N ARG A 680 17.93 29.22 -1.95
CA ARG A 680 18.95 30.16 -2.41
C ARG A 680 19.48 29.80 -3.80
N ALA A 681 19.75 28.53 -4.07
CA ALA A 681 20.24 28.09 -5.37
C ALA A 681 19.18 28.26 -6.46
N ASP A 682 17.89 28.16 -6.15
CA ASP A 682 16.79 28.28 -7.11
C ASP A 682 16.45 29.74 -7.41
N ILE A 683 16.56 30.62 -6.42
CA ILE A 683 16.49 32.08 -6.63
C ILE A 683 17.67 32.61 -7.44
N ASP A 684 18.85 32.01 -7.31
CA ASP A 684 20.03 32.34 -8.11
C ASP A 684 20.57 31.10 -8.81
N PRO A 685 20.04 30.74 -10.01
CA PRO A 685 20.46 29.55 -10.73
C PRO A 685 21.92 29.59 -11.21
N SER A 686 22.65 30.70 -11.02
CA SER A 686 24.10 30.74 -11.25
C SER A 686 24.90 30.03 -10.17
N LEU A 687 24.30 29.80 -9.00
CA LEU A 687 24.89 29.01 -7.92
C LEU A 687 24.88 27.52 -8.25
N ALA A 688 25.77 26.77 -7.58
CA ALA A 688 25.76 25.32 -7.66
C ALA A 688 24.37 24.79 -7.21
N PRO A 689 23.76 23.86 -7.97
CA PRO A 689 22.45 23.35 -7.61
C PRO A 689 22.50 22.55 -6.33
N ASP A 690 21.49 22.73 -5.48
CA ASP A 690 21.21 21.82 -4.39
C ASP A 690 20.69 20.47 -4.95
N PRO A 691 20.76 19.39 -4.15
CA PRO A 691 20.04 18.17 -4.45
C PRO A 691 18.56 18.46 -4.70
N GLN A 692 17.96 17.76 -5.67
CA GLN A 692 16.62 18.08 -6.13
C GLN A 692 15.55 17.78 -5.06
N GLY A 693 14.86 18.83 -4.60
CA GLY A 693 13.82 18.74 -3.58
C GLY A 693 14.29 18.19 -2.23
N LEU A 694 13.36 18.07 -1.29
CA LEU A 694 13.63 17.55 0.05
C LEU A 694 14.02 16.07 0.03
N GLU A 695 13.44 15.27 -0.87
CA GLU A 695 13.84 13.88 -1.07
C GLU A 695 15.30 13.75 -1.51
N GLY A 696 15.71 14.49 -2.56
CA GLY A 696 17.08 14.46 -3.05
C GLY A 696 18.07 14.97 -2.00
N ALA A 697 17.69 15.99 -1.22
CA ALA A 697 18.51 16.50 -0.12
C ALA A 697 18.70 15.49 1.01
N LEU A 698 17.68 14.68 1.34
CA LEU A 698 17.82 13.57 2.28
C LEU A 698 18.73 12.48 1.71
N MET A 699 18.50 12.06 0.47
CA MET A 699 19.32 11.04 -0.18
C MET A 699 20.80 11.44 -0.25
N ALA A 700 21.09 12.69 -0.58
CA ALA A 700 22.45 13.23 -0.62
C ALA A 700 23.13 13.22 0.77
N LYS A 701 22.36 13.27 1.86
CA LYS A 701 22.85 13.14 3.24
C LYS A 701 22.80 11.71 3.78
N GLY A 702 22.42 10.73 2.96
CA GLY A 702 22.23 9.34 3.39
C GLY A 702 21.10 9.17 4.42
N LEU A 703 20.16 10.11 4.46
CA LEU A 703 19.01 10.08 5.37
C LEU A 703 17.81 9.40 4.71
N PRO A 704 16.99 8.66 5.48
CA PRO A 704 15.83 7.95 4.93
C PRO A 704 14.77 8.92 4.41
N VAL A 705 14.24 8.61 3.22
CA VAL A 705 13.11 9.34 2.62
C VAL A 705 11.80 8.66 3.03
N PRO A 706 10.88 9.35 3.72
CA PRO A 706 9.57 8.78 4.07
C PRO A 706 8.77 8.42 2.81
N SER A 707 8.05 7.30 2.85
CA SER A 707 7.27 6.81 1.71
C SER A 707 6.15 7.76 1.31
N ALA A 708 5.88 7.82 0.01
CA ALA A 708 4.77 8.57 -0.55
C ALA A 708 3.43 7.84 -0.30
N TYR A 709 2.33 8.60 -0.28
CA TYR A 709 0.98 8.04 -0.25
C TYR A 709 0.72 7.23 -1.53
N GLN A 710 0.19 6.02 -1.37
CA GLN A 710 -0.21 5.19 -2.51
C GLN A 710 -1.66 5.50 -2.89
N ARG A 711 -1.82 6.23 -3.99
CA ARG A 711 -3.13 6.54 -4.58
C ARG A 711 -3.83 5.27 -5.13
N PRO A 712 -5.17 5.22 -5.17
CA PRO A 712 -5.90 4.12 -5.78
C PRO A 712 -5.58 3.97 -7.28
N PRO A 713 -5.86 2.82 -7.92
CA PRO A 713 -5.62 2.62 -9.34
C PRO A 713 -6.64 3.40 -10.19
N LEU A 714 -6.40 4.71 -10.37
CA LEU A 714 -7.31 5.63 -11.03
C LEU A 714 -7.62 5.22 -12.48
N ASP A 715 -6.65 4.65 -13.18
CA ASP A 715 -6.78 4.27 -14.59
C ASP A 715 -7.88 3.24 -14.84
N THR A 716 -8.14 2.34 -13.87
CA THR A 716 -9.17 1.30 -13.98
C THR A 716 -10.54 1.76 -13.49
N MET A 717 -10.63 2.93 -12.84
CA MET A 717 -11.89 3.46 -12.34
C MET A 717 -12.74 3.99 -13.50
N CYS A 718 -14.04 3.70 -13.45
CA CYS A 718 -15.02 4.18 -14.43
C CYS A 718 -14.69 3.80 -15.89
N GLN A 719 -14.04 2.64 -16.11
CA GLN A 719 -13.77 2.09 -17.46
C GLN A 719 -14.98 1.48 -18.15
#